data_AF-A0A0B8N2L1-F1
#
_entry.id   AF-A0A0B8N2L1-F1
#
_cell.length_a   1.000
_cell.length_b   1.000
_cell.length_c   1.000
_cell.angle_alpha   90.00
_cell.angle_beta   90.00
_cell.angle_gamma   90.00
#
_symmetry.space_group_name_H-M   'P 1'
#
loop_
_entity.id
_entity.type
_entity.pdbx_description
1 polymer ?
#
loop_
_entity_poly.entity_id
_entity_poly.type
_entity_poly.pdbx_seq_one_letter_code
_entity_poly.pdbx_strand_id
1 'polypeptide(L)'
;MSAFTFPIHIPAESPFGIYNIPFGIYSTKVKNQSPRAATAVGNWIIDLDALLRHGIFDGGENAKSLQGVFLQPVLNDFAALPIAVRQYVRQTLIENFSDSESALFTNQELQSEAILSIEGGQMHLPMKLTDYTDFYTSVVHAETAGKAMNVPIPQAFWEYPMAYNGRISSVLVSGTDVIRPKGFYPCESEDNRVKLQSSQKLDFEMELGCFISQPVAPGDVVSAKDAWRHVFGYVLLNDWSARDTQRYEMYPFGPFHSKSFLTSVSPWVVTPEALQGSLVGPAPANKMPIDAHLQSDPNNHAAYDIEFSVFLSRSGVWATTIRYHNGIFYVITTSFERYRPQDDDRVWPRGFCVRTDNIWDSTSWSDPVYFDEVGFDQDLFWDDDGTVYLSTTRRKLHRTPGVNLKDFAIHICTVDLETGNSTSEPLLIRESPSGVSEGSHIFKRGNYYYLFTAEGGPNNPLCHNGTEDDVQNIGHADFVEDTDGNWWAVLLAVRPVKKTDGKWETSVFGRETFLVPVDWVDDWPIFNGGQKISLDSGHPAVVQQKPRTWKDDFTKPDLQLGWYRKNTPKKRDYSLIERPNCLRLHGGPYKLSDPACPTLFLRKQSERFCTWETRLSFTPSSPYTEAGTVVWMDYFTYSTIGIRLKVSSNKGSNDAPKEKTLQRIIRFTPPIGSDADVIEHELKSLDSDIILTISCGDGYQFSFREIVNNDTTTQEQLQCLSEVANEVMTRPPPIGLQFTGVMLGLYAFGTYHPCSTPADFHYVQVTNTSQ
;
A
#
# COMPACT_ATOMS: atom_id res chain seq x y z
N MET A 1 21.82 15.67 -28.47
CA MET A 1 22.84 14.62 -28.19
C MET A 1 22.07 13.40 -27.74
N SER A 2 21.99 12.41 -28.63
CA SER A 2 21.41 11.08 -28.43
C SER A 2 22.38 10.19 -27.64
N ALA A 3 21.88 9.42 -26.66
CA ALA A 3 22.57 8.35 -25.90
C ALA A 3 21.78 8.11 -24.59
N PHE A 4 21.44 6.94 -24.06
CA PHE A 4 21.62 5.53 -24.41
C PHE A 4 20.67 4.71 -23.52
N THR A 5 20.29 3.52 -24.01
CA THR A 5 19.74 2.38 -23.28
C THR A 5 20.71 1.88 -22.20
N PHE A 6 20.20 1.72 -20.98
CA PHE A 6 20.86 1.25 -19.76
C PHE A 6 21.02 -0.29 -19.76
N PRO A 7 21.82 -0.89 -18.85
CA PRO A 7 21.53 -2.22 -18.30
C PRO A 7 20.48 -2.21 -17.16
N ILE A 8 20.12 -1.04 -16.60
CA ILE A 8 19.31 -0.84 -15.37
C ILE A 8 18.44 0.44 -15.48
N HIS A 9 17.14 0.33 -15.76
CA HIS A 9 16.27 1.52 -15.68
C HIS A 9 16.18 2.06 -14.24
N ILE A 10 16.54 3.34 -14.02
CA ILE A 10 16.38 4.05 -12.75
C ILE A 10 15.23 5.05 -12.89
N PRO A 11 14.08 4.82 -12.24
CA PRO A 11 12.97 5.78 -12.26
C PRO A 11 13.42 7.15 -11.73
N ALA A 12 12.99 8.24 -12.37
CA ALA A 12 13.35 9.61 -11.96
C ALA A 12 12.98 9.95 -10.50
N GLU A 13 11.95 9.29 -9.98
CA GLU A 13 11.43 9.46 -8.61
C GLU A 13 11.99 8.40 -7.63
N SER A 14 12.96 7.57 -8.06
CA SER A 14 13.54 6.53 -7.20
C SER A 14 14.36 7.18 -6.07
N PRO A 15 14.18 6.75 -4.81
CA PRO A 15 15.04 7.20 -3.72
C PRO A 15 16.48 6.68 -3.87
N PHE A 16 16.72 5.68 -4.74
CA PHE A 16 18.01 5.03 -4.96
C PHE A 16 18.66 5.50 -6.26
N GLY A 17 18.75 6.82 -6.47
CA GLY A 17 19.51 7.37 -7.59
C GLY A 17 21.01 7.06 -7.49
N ILE A 18 21.74 7.27 -8.59
CA ILE A 18 23.19 6.98 -8.65
C ILE A 18 24.03 7.82 -7.68
N TYR A 19 23.49 8.91 -7.15
CA TYR A 19 24.17 9.72 -6.12
C TYR A 19 23.72 9.36 -4.69
N ASN A 20 22.81 8.40 -4.50
CA ASN A 20 22.49 7.90 -3.16
C ASN A 20 23.51 6.84 -2.72
N ILE A 21 23.64 5.73 -3.46
CA ILE A 21 24.54 4.60 -3.16
C ILE A 21 24.54 4.23 -1.66
N PRO A 22 23.40 3.80 -1.09
CA PRO A 22 23.34 3.38 0.29
C PRO A 22 23.85 1.95 0.45
N PHE A 23 24.39 1.61 1.62
CA PHE A 23 24.94 0.29 1.88
C PHE A 23 24.00 -0.57 2.73
N GLY A 24 23.87 -1.85 2.42
CA GLY A 24 23.00 -2.77 3.13
C GLY A 24 23.50 -4.21 3.08
N ILE A 25 22.83 -5.09 3.81
CA ILE A 25 23.07 -6.53 3.79
C ILE A 25 21.88 -7.24 3.19
N TYR A 26 22.13 -8.11 2.23
CA TYR A 26 21.10 -8.88 1.55
C TYR A 26 21.50 -10.35 1.41
N SER A 27 20.49 -11.20 1.19
CA SER A 27 20.66 -12.56 0.70
C SER A 27 19.62 -12.84 -0.38
N THR A 28 19.91 -13.78 -1.27
CA THR A 28 18.95 -14.24 -2.29
C THR A 28 18.27 -15.53 -1.82
N LYS A 29 17.01 -15.75 -2.24
CA LYS A 29 16.30 -17.01 -1.98
C LYS A 29 16.85 -18.17 -2.83
N VAL A 30 17.62 -17.87 -3.86
CA VAL A 30 18.19 -18.84 -4.80
C VAL A 30 19.57 -19.26 -4.30
N LYS A 31 19.71 -20.55 -3.95
CA LYS A 31 20.95 -21.24 -3.51
C LYS A 31 21.59 -20.76 -2.20
N ASN A 32 20.94 -20.88 -1.04
CA ASN A 32 21.62 -20.93 0.29
C ASN A 32 22.78 -19.92 0.49
N GLN A 33 22.71 -18.75 -0.15
CA GLN A 33 23.82 -17.82 -0.23
C GLN A 33 23.85 -17.02 1.07
N SER A 34 25.03 -16.94 1.67
CA SER A 34 25.19 -16.22 2.94
C SER A 34 24.90 -14.72 2.77
N PRO A 35 24.34 -14.06 3.80
CA PRO A 35 24.14 -12.61 3.81
C PRO A 35 25.45 -11.88 3.54
N ARG A 36 25.40 -10.83 2.72
CA ARG A 36 26.59 -10.08 2.28
C ARG A 36 26.27 -8.64 1.88
N ALA A 37 27.29 -7.82 1.71
CA ALA A 37 27.17 -6.40 1.43
C ALA A 37 26.70 -6.09 0.00
N ALA A 38 25.80 -5.12 -0.11
CA ALA A 38 25.30 -4.60 -1.36
C ALA A 38 25.07 -3.09 -1.31
N THR A 39 24.81 -2.50 -2.48
CA THR A 39 24.20 -1.17 -2.61
C THR A 39 22.90 -1.23 -3.41
N ALA A 40 21.99 -0.28 -3.19
CA ALA A 40 20.78 -0.12 -4.00
C ALA A 40 20.96 0.94 -5.10
N VAL A 41 20.48 0.65 -6.30
CA VAL A 41 20.40 1.59 -7.43
C VAL A 41 19.10 1.33 -8.21
N GLY A 42 18.19 2.31 -8.26
CA GLY A 42 16.86 2.13 -8.85
C GLY A 42 16.08 1.02 -8.13
N ASN A 43 15.61 0.03 -8.89
CA ASN A 43 14.94 -1.16 -8.36
C ASN A 43 15.88 -2.38 -8.25
N TRP A 44 17.19 -2.13 -8.15
CA TRP A 44 18.21 -3.17 -8.24
C TRP A 44 19.13 -3.16 -7.02
N ILE A 45 19.56 -4.36 -6.65
CA ILE A 45 20.58 -4.64 -5.65
C ILE A 45 21.88 -4.94 -6.41
N ILE A 46 22.97 -4.28 -6.02
CA ILE A 46 24.28 -4.43 -6.61
C ILE A 46 25.21 -5.12 -5.61
N ASP A 47 25.67 -6.32 -5.95
CA ASP A 47 26.52 -7.16 -5.11
C ASP A 47 27.99 -6.67 -5.09
N LEU A 48 28.43 -6.13 -3.95
CA LEU A 48 29.75 -5.50 -3.85
C LEU A 48 30.90 -6.51 -3.92
N ASP A 49 30.70 -7.75 -3.46
CA ASP A 49 31.73 -8.78 -3.57
C ASP A 49 31.88 -9.26 -5.01
N ALA A 50 30.76 -9.40 -5.75
CA ALA A 50 30.81 -9.69 -7.17
C ALA A 50 31.58 -8.61 -7.94
N LEU A 51 31.31 -7.33 -7.68
CA LEU A 51 32.07 -6.24 -8.29
C LEU A 51 33.58 -6.33 -7.98
N LEU A 52 33.94 -6.65 -6.74
CA LEU A 52 35.33 -6.82 -6.32
C LEU A 52 36.03 -7.97 -7.07
N ARG A 53 35.37 -9.13 -7.21
CA ARG A 53 35.92 -10.30 -7.91
C ARG A 53 36.10 -10.07 -9.42
N HIS A 54 35.23 -9.26 -10.01
CA HIS A 54 35.33 -8.84 -11.41
C HIS A 54 36.27 -7.65 -11.62
N GLY A 55 36.98 -7.20 -10.58
CA GLY A 55 38.04 -6.19 -10.70
C GLY A 55 37.54 -4.76 -10.86
N ILE A 56 36.29 -4.46 -10.48
CA ILE A 56 35.75 -3.09 -10.52
C ILE A 56 36.48 -2.16 -9.55
N PHE A 57 36.94 -2.70 -8.41
CA PHE A 57 37.76 -1.98 -7.45
C PHE A 57 39.25 -2.33 -7.65
N ASP A 58 39.96 -1.58 -8.50
CA ASP A 58 41.36 -1.84 -8.89
C ASP A 58 42.40 -0.84 -8.28
N GLY A 59 41.97 -0.02 -7.33
CA GLY A 59 42.71 1.12 -6.76
C GLY A 59 43.87 0.80 -5.80
N GLY A 60 44.60 -0.30 -5.99
CA GLY A 60 45.80 -0.63 -5.21
C GLY A 60 45.52 -1.02 -3.75
N GLU A 61 46.14 -0.33 -2.78
CA GLU A 61 46.00 -0.63 -1.35
C GLU A 61 44.56 -0.52 -0.83
N ASN A 62 43.76 0.40 -1.39
CA ASN A 62 42.35 0.51 -1.05
C ASN A 62 41.58 -0.76 -1.43
N ALA A 63 41.81 -1.31 -2.63
CA ALA A 63 41.18 -2.54 -3.08
C ALA A 63 41.57 -3.75 -2.21
N LYS A 64 42.84 -3.83 -1.77
CA LYS A 64 43.30 -4.89 -0.85
C LYS A 64 42.54 -4.86 0.48
N SER A 65 42.22 -3.67 1.00
CA SER A 65 41.48 -3.54 2.26
C SER A 65 40.02 -3.99 2.19
N LEU A 66 39.47 -4.21 0.98
CA LEU A 66 38.10 -4.69 0.77
C LEU A 66 37.98 -6.22 0.78
N GLN A 67 39.11 -6.93 0.76
CA GLN A 67 39.13 -8.38 0.57
C GLN A 67 38.44 -9.09 1.74
N GLY A 68 37.34 -9.80 1.46
CA GLY A 68 36.52 -10.51 2.45
C GLY A 68 35.60 -9.61 3.30
N VAL A 69 35.69 -8.29 3.16
CA VAL A 69 34.85 -7.32 3.88
C VAL A 69 33.41 -7.38 3.38
N PHE A 70 33.21 -7.45 2.06
CA PHE A 70 31.86 -7.50 1.48
C PHE A 70 31.16 -8.86 1.66
N LEU A 71 31.89 -9.91 2.03
CA LEU A 71 31.33 -11.23 2.36
C LEU A 71 30.80 -11.33 3.79
N GLN A 72 31.01 -10.31 4.62
CA GLN A 72 30.52 -10.32 6.00
C GLN A 72 28.99 -10.20 6.04
N PRO A 73 28.32 -10.86 7.00
CA PRO A 73 26.86 -10.79 7.14
C PRO A 73 26.37 -9.49 7.78
N VAL A 74 27.28 -8.54 8.05
CA VAL A 74 27.02 -7.21 8.61
C VAL A 74 28.06 -6.23 8.08
N LEU A 75 27.73 -4.94 8.03
CA LEU A 75 28.61 -3.89 7.48
C LEU A 75 29.70 -3.41 8.45
N ASN A 76 29.80 -3.98 9.67
CA ASN A 76 30.71 -3.47 10.70
C ASN A 76 32.17 -3.37 10.22
N ASP A 77 32.68 -4.40 9.53
CA ASP A 77 34.06 -4.40 9.03
C ASP A 77 34.28 -3.35 7.94
N PHE A 78 33.28 -3.15 7.06
CA PHE A 78 33.32 -2.10 6.05
C PHE A 78 33.23 -0.70 6.68
N ALA A 79 32.35 -0.53 7.66
CA ALA A 79 32.18 0.72 8.38
C ALA A 79 33.46 1.12 9.11
N ALA A 80 34.21 0.16 9.68
CA ALA A 80 35.45 0.39 10.40
C ALA A 80 36.65 0.79 9.51
N LEU A 81 36.55 0.61 8.18
CA LEU A 81 37.59 1.06 7.26
C LEU A 81 37.74 2.59 7.28
N PRO A 82 38.93 3.12 6.93
CA PRO A 82 39.14 4.56 6.83
C PRO A 82 38.13 5.23 5.88
N ILE A 83 37.72 6.46 6.22
CA ILE A 83 36.76 7.25 5.43
C ILE A 83 37.16 7.29 3.94
N ALA A 84 38.45 7.44 3.64
CA ALA A 84 38.97 7.47 2.28
C ALA A 84 38.69 6.19 1.48
N VAL A 85 38.68 5.01 2.12
CA VAL A 85 38.37 3.74 1.47
C VAL A 85 36.87 3.63 1.18
N ARG A 86 36.02 4.06 2.12
CA ARG A 86 34.56 4.07 1.93
C ARG A 86 34.16 5.04 0.82
N GLN A 87 34.81 6.21 0.76
CA GLN A 87 34.64 7.20 -0.31
C GLN A 87 35.14 6.67 -1.65
N TYR A 88 36.26 5.95 -1.68
CA TYR A 88 36.76 5.28 -2.88
C TYR A 88 35.71 4.32 -3.45
N VAL A 89 35.16 3.41 -2.64
CA VAL A 89 34.12 2.46 -3.08
C VAL A 89 32.92 3.19 -3.68
N ARG A 90 32.41 4.19 -2.96
CA ARG A 90 31.26 5.01 -3.42
C ARG A 90 31.55 5.71 -4.75
N GLN A 91 32.71 6.35 -4.86
CA GLN A 91 33.08 7.11 -6.05
C GLN A 91 33.27 6.20 -7.26
N THR A 92 33.92 5.06 -7.10
CA THR A 92 34.06 4.05 -8.17
C THR A 92 32.72 3.56 -8.68
N LEU A 93 31.73 3.35 -7.80
CA LEU A 93 30.38 2.97 -8.21
C LEU A 93 29.71 4.08 -9.02
N ILE A 94 29.76 5.33 -8.56
CA ILE A 94 29.20 6.49 -9.27
C ILE A 94 29.81 6.62 -10.67
N GLU A 95 31.13 6.51 -10.78
CA GLU A 95 31.87 6.59 -12.05
C GLU A 95 31.43 5.49 -13.02
N ASN A 96 31.39 4.23 -12.56
CA ASN A 96 30.97 3.12 -13.40
C ASN A 96 29.50 3.24 -13.82
N PHE A 97 28.59 3.70 -12.95
CA PHE A 97 27.18 3.92 -13.32
C PHE A 97 26.96 5.14 -14.22
N SER A 98 27.93 6.06 -14.28
CA SER A 98 27.84 7.29 -15.10
C SER A 98 28.44 7.13 -16.49
N ASP A 99 29.16 6.04 -16.75
CA ASP A 99 29.84 5.76 -18.02
C ASP A 99 29.25 4.53 -18.72
N SER A 100 28.65 4.74 -19.89
CA SER A 100 28.03 3.68 -20.70
C SER A 100 29.03 2.69 -21.28
N GLU A 101 30.32 3.03 -21.29
CA GLU A 101 31.39 2.14 -21.75
C GLU A 101 32.01 1.32 -20.61
N SER A 102 31.59 1.54 -19.36
CA SER A 102 32.14 0.82 -18.21
C SER A 102 31.81 -0.67 -18.22
N ALA A 103 32.54 -1.45 -17.43
CA ALA A 103 32.31 -2.90 -17.32
C ALA A 103 30.89 -3.23 -16.82
N LEU A 104 30.26 -2.35 -16.03
CA LEU A 104 28.86 -2.54 -15.61
C LEU A 104 27.88 -2.54 -16.80
N PHE A 105 28.24 -1.90 -17.91
CA PHE A 105 27.40 -1.79 -19.12
C PHE A 105 27.81 -2.81 -20.18
N THR A 106 29.10 -3.13 -20.27
CA THR A 106 29.65 -3.93 -21.37
C THR A 106 29.89 -5.40 -21.03
N ASN A 107 30.02 -5.76 -19.74
CA ASN A 107 30.29 -7.14 -19.30
C ASN A 107 29.02 -7.89 -18.85
N GLN A 108 28.50 -8.76 -19.72
CA GLN A 108 27.27 -9.54 -19.45
C GLN A 108 27.42 -10.54 -18.29
N GLU A 109 28.60 -11.13 -18.10
CA GLU A 109 28.83 -12.09 -17.01
C GLU A 109 28.74 -11.38 -15.66
N LEU A 110 29.42 -10.23 -15.53
CA LEU A 110 29.33 -9.35 -14.38
C LEU A 110 27.88 -8.92 -14.10
N GLN A 111 27.15 -8.49 -15.13
CA GLN A 111 25.76 -8.05 -14.98
C GLN A 111 24.88 -9.17 -14.40
N SER A 112 25.00 -10.38 -14.95
CA SER A 112 24.19 -11.52 -14.52
C SER A 112 24.46 -11.96 -13.08
N GLU A 113 25.66 -11.67 -12.57
CA GLU A 113 26.08 -12.05 -11.22
C GLU A 113 25.84 -10.92 -10.20
N ALA A 114 26.14 -9.68 -10.55
CA ALA A 114 26.19 -8.57 -9.62
C ALA A 114 24.92 -7.72 -9.57
N ILE A 115 24.09 -7.71 -10.63
CA ILE A 115 22.89 -6.87 -10.71
C ILE A 115 21.66 -7.75 -10.52
N LEU A 116 20.99 -7.57 -9.38
CA LEU A 116 19.88 -8.41 -8.96
C LEU A 116 18.62 -7.58 -8.75
N SER A 117 17.46 -8.12 -9.11
CA SER A 117 16.19 -7.45 -8.81
C SER A 117 15.96 -7.38 -7.30
N ILE A 118 15.51 -6.22 -6.82
CA ILE A 118 15.18 -6.02 -5.39
C ILE A 118 14.09 -6.98 -4.90
N GLU A 119 13.20 -7.45 -5.78
CA GLU A 119 12.12 -8.40 -5.44
C GLU A 119 12.64 -9.80 -5.08
N GLY A 120 13.83 -10.18 -5.56
CA GLY A 120 14.46 -11.47 -5.28
C GLY A 120 15.32 -11.48 -4.01
N GLY A 121 15.55 -10.32 -3.39
CA GLY A 121 16.43 -10.13 -2.24
C GLY A 121 15.69 -10.09 -0.90
N GLN A 122 16.23 -10.78 0.10
CA GLN A 122 15.86 -10.59 1.50
C GLN A 122 16.88 -9.66 2.15
N MET A 123 16.41 -8.53 2.67
CA MET A 123 17.24 -7.58 3.42
C MET A 123 17.39 -8.01 4.89
N HIS A 124 18.55 -7.73 5.46
CA HIS A 124 18.89 -8.02 6.85
C HIS A 124 19.21 -6.74 7.62
N LEU A 125 19.35 -6.86 8.94
CA LEU A 125 19.85 -5.75 9.75
C LEU A 125 21.28 -5.39 9.27
N PRO A 126 21.56 -4.12 8.93
CA PRO A 126 22.80 -3.76 8.25
C PRO A 126 24.04 -3.85 9.14
N MET A 127 23.88 -3.77 10.46
CA MET A 127 24.97 -3.71 11.43
C MET A 127 24.69 -4.67 12.59
N LYS A 128 25.73 -5.30 13.11
CA LYS A 128 25.71 -5.93 14.44
C LYS A 128 25.78 -4.82 15.49
N LEU A 129 24.76 -4.75 16.34
CA LEU A 129 24.64 -3.73 17.38
C LEU A 129 25.28 -4.18 18.68
N THR A 130 26.06 -3.31 19.30
CA THR A 130 26.61 -3.50 20.65
C THR A 130 25.97 -2.57 21.67
N ASP A 131 25.39 -1.47 21.19
CA ASP A 131 24.68 -0.48 21.99
C ASP A 131 23.57 0.17 21.15
N TYR A 132 22.56 0.73 21.83
CA TYR A 132 21.50 1.54 21.27
C TYR A 132 21.15 2.62 22.29
N THR A 133 21.33 3.88 21.90
CA THR A 133 20.96 5.05 22.69
C THR A 133 19.89 5.81 21.94
N ASP A 134 18.80 6.12 22.63
CA ASP A 134 17.70 6.92 22.10
C ASP A 134 17.71 8.32 22.73
N PHE A 135 17.58 9.33 21.89
CA PHE A 135 17.77 10.74 22.23
C PHE A 135 16.45 11.50 22.27
N TYR A 136 16.39 12.51 23.14
CA TYR A 136 15.24 13.39 23.29
C TYR A 136 15.62 14.81 22.90
N THR A 137 15.72 15.08 21.59
CA THR A 137 16.35 16.32 21.06
C THR A 137 15.42 17.22 20.25
N SER A 138 14.15 16.84 20.06
CA SER A 138 13.16 17.67 19.37
C SER A 138 12.40 18.57 20.35
N VAL A 139 12.58 19.89 20.23
CA VAL A 139 11.86 20.89 21.05
C VAL A 139 10.35 20.77 20.88
N VAL A 140 9.88 20.60 19.64
CA VAL A 140 8.44 20.48 19.34
C VAL A 140 7.86 19.23 19.98
N HIS A 141 8.59 18.12 19.92
CA HIS A 141 8.20 16.88 20.60
C HIS A 141 8.18 17.08 22.12
N ALA A 142 9.23 17.68 22.71
CA ALA A 142 9.32 17.95 24.14
C ALA A 142 8.18 18.82 24.66
N GLU A 143 7.82 19.88 23.94
CA GLU A 143 6.69 20.75 24.29
C GLU A 143 5.34 20.01 24.19
N THR A 144 5.17 19.17 23.16
CA THR A 144 3.92 18.43 22.93
C THR A 144 3.72 17.32 23.97
N ALA A 145 4.76 16.53 24.21
CA ALA A 145 4.76 15.48 25.23
C ALA A 145 4.60 16.06 26.63
N GLY A 146 5.30 17.14 26.96
CA GLY A 146 5.16 17.86 28.22
C GLY A 146 3.72 18.33 28.47
N LYS A 147 3.06 18.92 27.47
CA LYS A 147 1.64 19.30 27.54
C LYS A 147 0.73 18.09 27.77
N ALA A 148 0.95 16.99 27.06
CA ALA A 148 0.14 15.77 27.18
C ALA A 148 0.30 15.07 28.54
N MET A 149 1.48 15.18 29.15
CA MET A 149 1.77 14.64 30.48
C MET A 149 1.52 15.64 31.61
N ASN A 150 1.28 16.91 31.28
CA ASN A 150 1.21 18.03 32.21
C ASN A 150 2.50 18.17 33.06
N VAL A 151 3.66 18.05 32.41
CA VAL A 151 5.00 18.16 33.02
C VAL A 151 5.82 19.18 32.22
N PRO A 152 6.56 20.10 32.87
CA PRO A 152 7.43 21.03 32.15
C PRO A 152 8.62 20.30 31.52
N ILE A 153 9.21 20.91 30.49
CA ILE A 153 10.48 20.44 29.92
C ILE A 153 11.58 20.61 30.99
N PRO A 154 12.34 19.56 31.32
CA PRO A 154 13.44 19.65 32.28
C PRO A 154 14.50 20.67 31.85
N GLN A 155 15.13 21.37 32.80
CA GLN A 155 16.21 22.32 32.50
C GLN A 155 17.36 21.67 31.70
N ALA A 156 17.72 20.43 32.06
CA ALA A 156 18.76 19.64 31.42
C ALA A 156 18.62 19.54 29.89
N PHE A 157 17.38 19.52 29.37
CA PHE A 157 17.09 19.47 27.94
C PHE A 157 17.74 20.64 27.16
N TRP A 158 17.86 21.80 27.78
CA TRP A 158 18.47 22.99 27.17
C TRP A 158 19.99 23.04 27.32
N GLU A 159 20.57 22.19 28.16
CA GLU A 159 21.98 22.21 28.53
C GLU A 159 22.79 21.10 27.83
N TYR A 160 22.20 19.91 27.64
CA TYR A 160 22.82 18.78 26.94
C TYR A 160 21.78 17.86 26.27
N PRO A 161 22.15 17.08 25.25
CA PRO A 161 21.22 16.16 24.58
C PRO A 161 20.87 15.01 25.52
N MET A 162 19.68 15.07 26.12
CA MET A 162 19.16 14.02 27.00
C MET A 162 18.92 12.73 26.20
N ALA A 163 19.22 11.59 26.81
CA ALA A 163 19.10 10.28 26.19
C ALA A 163 18.90 9.17 27.24
N TYR A 164 18.52 7.99 26.79
CA TYR A 164 18.47 6.78 27.59
C TYR A 164 18.94 5.57 26.77
N ASN A 165 19.32 4.49 27.46
CA ASN A 165 19.69 3.25 26.79
C ASN A 165 18.44 2.53 26.30
N GLY A 166 18.37 2.31 24.99
CA GLY A 166 17.38 1.44 24.38
C GLY A 166 17.77 -0.03 24.48
N ARG A 167 16.96 -0.91 23.90
CA ARG A 167 17.16 -2.37 23.96
C ARG A 167 17.69 -2.91 22.64
N ILE A 168 18.98 -3.23 22.58
CA ILE A 168 19.61 -3.77 21.35
C ILE A 168 18.99 -5.07 20.84
N SER A 169 18.51 -5.93 21.75
CA SER A 169 18.00 -7.26 21.37
C SER A 169 16.67 -7.21 20.63
N SER A 170 15.98 -6.07 20.64
CA SER A 170 14.68 -5.86 20.00
C SER A 170 14.76 -4.87 18.84
N VAL A 171 15.96 -4.49 18.40
CA VAL A 171 16.14 -3.72 17.17
C VAL A 171 16.09 -4.67 15.98
N LEU A 172 15.06 -4.53 15.15
CA LEU A 172 14.77 -5.43 14.04
C LEU A 172 14.67 -4.66 12.72
N VAL A 173 15.00 -5.34 11.62
CA VAL A 173 14.96 -4.73 10.28
C VAL A 173 13.51 -4.48 9.84
N SER A 174 13.29 -3.44 9.04
CA SER A 174 12.01 -3.15 8.39
C SER A 174 11.41 -4.39 7.71
N GLY A 175 10.09 -4.55 7.82
CA GLY A 175 9.36 -5.74 7.39
C GLY A 175 9.17 -6.78 8.50
N THR A 176 9.83 -6.63 9.65
CA THR A 176 9.57 -7.45 10.84
C THR A 176 8.27 -7.05 11.54
N ASP A 177 7.57 -8.03 12.12
CA ASP A 177 6.28 -7.80 12.76
C ASP A 177 6.36 -7.22 14.15
N VAL A 178 5.47 -6.26 14.39
CA VAL A 178 5.27 -5.64 15.70
C VAL A 178 4.09 -6.30 16.38
N ILE A 179 4.40 -7.22 17.28
CA ILE A 179 3.39 -7.85 18.14
C ILE A 179 3.00 -6.84 19.20
N ARG A 180 1.69 -6.51 19.28
CA ARG A 180 1.17 -5.59 20.30
C ARG A 180 1.59 -6.07 21.69
N PRO A 181 2.34 -5.26 22.47
CA PRO A 181 2.83 -5.71 23.75
C PRO A 181 1.71 -5.81 24.78
N LYS A 182 1.86 -6.75 25.72
CA LYS A 182 1.11 -6.76 26.97
C LYS A 182 1.95 -6.07 28.05
N GLY A 183 1.31 -5.26 28.88
CA GLY A 183 1.96 -4.53 29.97
C GLY A 183 1.10 -4.50 31.23
N PHE A 184 1.70 -4.05 32.33
CA PHE A 184 1.01 -3.82 33.59
C PHE A 184 0.67 -2.34 33.74
N TYR A 185 -0.61 -2.01 33.68
CA TYR A 185 -1.11 -0.65 33.92
C TYR A 185 -2.57 -0.69 34.41
N PRO A 186 -3.10 0.40 35.02
CA PRO A 186 -4.47 0.46 35.53
C PRO A 186 -5.52 0.31 34.43
N CYS A 187 -6.58 -0.48 34.68
CA CYS A 187 -7.74 -0.57 33.79
C CYS A 187 -8.76 0.53 34.08
N GLU A 188 -9.03 1.41 33.11
CA GLU A 188 -9.91 2.58 33.29
C GLU A 188 -11.41 2.21 33.55
N SER A 189 -11.82 0.97 33.25
CA SER A 189 -13.21 0.50 33.38
C SER A 189 -13.50 -0.38 34.61
N GLU A 190 -12.47 -0.73 35.40
CA GLU A 190 -12.58 -1.49 36.66
C GLU A 190 -12.06 -0.60 37.82
N ASP A 191 -11.94 -1.11 39.05
CA ASP A 191 -11.49 -0.38 40.26
C ASP A 191 -10.04 0.21 40.21
N ASN A 192 -9.56 0.64 39.03
CA ASN A 192 -8.20 1.08 38.72
C ASN A 192 -7.11 0.07 39.12
N ARG A 193 -7.48 -1.22 39.17
CA ARG A 193 -6.53 -2.28 39.47
C ARG A 193 -5.58 -2.51 38.30
N VAL A 194 -4.31 -2.72 38.63
CA VAL A 194 -3.26 -3.05 37.68
C VAL A 194 -3.39 -4.52 37.30
N LYS A 195 -3.41 -4.81 35.99
CA LYS A 195 -3.42 -6.17 35.45
C LYS A 195 -2.51 -6.27 34.23
N LEU A 196 -2.07 -7.49 33.91
CA LEU A 196 -1.41 -7.76 32.64
C LEU A 196 -2.46 -7.73 31.53
N GLN A 197 -2.32 -6.81 30.59
CA GLN A 197 -3.28 -6.61 29.50
C GLN A 197 -2.60 -6.05 28.26
N SER A 198 -3.20 -6.25 27.09
CA SER A 198 -2.68 -5.73 25.81
C SER A 198 -2.77 -4.20 25.78
N SER A 199 -1.67 -3.53 25.40
CA SER A 199 -1.62 -2.07 25.29
C SER A 199 -2.77 -1.52 24.45
N GLN A 200 -3.48 -0.54 24.98
CA GLN A 200 -4.53 0.24 24.33
C GLN A 200 -3.98 1.49 23.63
N LYS A 201 -2.76 1.93 23.97
CA LYS A 201 -2.13 3.15 23.44
C LYS A 201 -0.77 2.84 22.78
N LEU A 202 -0.79 1.97 21.78
CA LEU A 202 0.38 1.69 20.94
C LEU A 202 0.60 2.82 19.93
N ASP A 203 1.84 3.26 19.81
CA ASP A 203 2.24 4.43 19.04
C ASP A 203 3.57 4.20 18.31
N PHE A 204 3.83 4.99 17.28
CA PHE A 204 5.12 5.03 16.59
C PHE A 204 5.91 6.27 17.02
N GLU A 205 7.23 6.22 16.95
CA GLU A 205 8.08 7.41 17.02
C GLU A 205 8.89 7.49 15.72
N MET A 206 8.71 8.57 14.97
CA MET A 206 9.39 8.74 13.69
C MET A 206 10.76 9.37 13.93
N GLU A 207 11.82 8.60 13.67
CA GLU A 207 13.18 8.98 14.03
C GLU A 207 14.20 8.73 12.92
N LEU A 208 15.37 9.34 13.10
CA LEU A 208 16.57 9.10 12.31
C LEU A 208 17.62 8.40 13.17
N GLY A 209 17.93 7.15 12.84
CA GLY A 209 19.01 6.41 13.46
C GLY A 209 20.35 6.75 12.83
N CYS A 210 21.42 6.72 13.63
CA CYS A 210 22.80 6.95 13.20
C CYS A 210 23.69 5.78 13.60
N PHE A 211 24.39 5.17 12.65
CA PHE A 211 25.39 4.14 12.93
C PHE A 211 26.77 4.77 13.11
N ILE A 212 27.46 4.33 14.17
CA ILE A 212 28.82 4.76 14.48
C ILE A 212 29.82 3.73 13.94
N SER A 213 30.79 4.22 13.17
CA SER A 213 31.85 3.42 12.54
C SER A 213 33.10 3.26 13.38
N GLN A 214 33.45 4.28 14.16
CA GLN A 214 34.68 4.31 14.95
C GLN A 214 34.31 4.45 16.43
N PRO A 215 34.46 3.39 17.25
CA PRO A 215 34.13 3.46 18.67
C PRO A 215 35.07 4.43 19.40
N VAL A 216 34.56 5.06 20.46
CA VAL A 216 35.34 5.91 21.35
C VAL A 216 35.83 5.06 22.51
N ALA A 217 37.12 5.10 22.83
CA ALA A 217 37.67 4.30 23.91
C ALA A 217 37.13 4.78 25.28
N PRO A 218 36.97 3.89 26.27
CA PRO A 218 36.53 4.29 27.60
C PRO A 218 37.42 5.38 28.22
N GLY A 219 36.82 6.50 28.62
CA GLY A 219 37.52 7.65 29.19
C GLY A 219 37.89 8.74 28.18
N ASP A 220 37.85 8.45 26.88
CA ASP A 220 38.01 9.44 25.82
C ASP A 220 36.69 10.16 25.54
N VAL A 221 36.80 11.39 25.02
CA VAL A 221 35.65 12.21 24.61
C VAL A 221 35.81 12.69 23.18
N VAL A 222 34.70 12.84 22.46
CA VAL A 222 34.67 13.37 21.09
C VAL A 222 33.92 14.69 21.11
N SER A 223 34.58 15.76 20.66
CA SER A 223 33.93 17.06 20.53
C SER A 223 32.84 17.03 19.47
N ALA A 224 31.80 17.87 19.60
CA ALA A 224 30.76 18.00 18.57
C ALA A 224 31.34 18.37 17.18
N LYS A 225 32.51 19.00 17.12
CA LYS A 225 33.21 19.36 15.88
C LYS A 225 33.79 18.15 15.14
N ASP A 226 34.19 17.13 15.89
CA ASP A 226 34.84 15.92 15.36
C ASP A 226 33.88 14.72 15.24
N ALA A 227 32.70 14.79 15.87
CA ALA A 227 31.71 13.72 15.94
C ALA A 227 31.33 13.14 14.57
N TRP A 228 31.21 13.97 13.53
CA TRP A 228 30.86 13.54 12.18
C TRP A 228 31.84 12.50 11.60
N ARG A 229 33.11 12.50 12.02
CA ARG A 229 34.12 11.53 11.56
C ARG A 229 33.84 10.12 12.04
N HIS A 230 33.07 9.98 13.11
CA HIS A 230 32.69 8.70 13.68
C HIS A 230 31.42 8.13 13.03
N VAL A 231 30.66 8.93 12.28
CA VAL A 231 29.41 8.50 11.65
C VAL A 231 29.71 7.63 10.42
N PHE A 232 29.05 6.47 10.36
CA PHE A 232 29.02 5.64 9.15
C PHE A 232 27.90 6.07 8.21
N GLY A 233 26.71 6.30 8.76
CA GLY A 233 25.54 6.75 8.01
C GLY A 233 24.26 6.65 8.80
N TYR A 234 23.16 6.93 8.11
CA TYR A 234 21.84 7.16 8.68
C TYR A 234 20.81 6.17 8.15
N VAL A 235 19.78 5.93 8.96
CA VAL A 235 18.66 5.01 8.68
C VAL A 235 17.38 5.60 9.23
N LEU A 236 16.23 5.26 8.63
CA LEU A 236 14.94 5.50 9.29
C LEU A 236 14.83 4.57 10.50
N LEU A 237 14.35 5.11 11.61
CA LEU A 237 14.11 4.37 12.84
C LEU A 237 12.67 4.62 13.31
N ASN A 238 12.02 3.56 13.78
CA ASN A 238 10.75 3.66 14.47
C ASN A 238 10.83 3.02 15.85
N ASP A 239 10.80 3.84 16.91
CA ASP A 239 10.81 3.37 18.28
C ASP A 239 9.40 3.17 18.83
N TRP A 240 8.89 1.96 18.63
CA TRP A 240 7.51 1.63 18.97
C TRP A 240 7.26 1.78 20.46
N SER A 241 6.13 2.40 20.79
CA SER A 241 5.87 2.88 22.13
C SER A 241 4.49 2.46 22.65
N ALA A 242 4.46 1.74 23.77
CA ALA A 242 3.23 1.41 24.49
C ALA A 242 2.97 2.47 25.57
N ARG A 243 2.26 3.54 25.22
CA ARG A 243 2.17 4.78 26.02
C ARG A 243 1.44 4.60 27.36
N ASP A 244 0.54 3.63 27.44
CA ASP A 244 -0.14 3.26 28.69
C ASP A 244 0.82 2.65 29.71
N THR A 245 1.61 1.67 29.26
CA THR A 245 2.66 1.04 30.07
C THR A 245 3.73 2.07 30.43
N GLN A 246 4.16 2.89 29.46
CA GLN A 246 5.16 3.94 29.65
C GLN A 246 4.74 4.89 30.77
N ARG A 247 3.52 5.42 30.73
CA ARG A 247 3.02 6.35 31.74
C ARG A 247 3.05 5.74 33.15
N TYR A 248 2.83 4.44 33.28
CA TYR A 248 2.81 3.76 34.58
C TYR A 248 4.22 3.42 35.11
N GLU A 249 5.16 3.03 34.24
CA GLU A 249 6.49 2.56 34.65
C GLU A 249 7.60 3.62 34.64
N MET A 250 7.43 4.70 33.86
CA MET A 250 8.53 5.61 33.49
C MET A 250 9.18 6.34 34.68
N TYR A 251 8.46 6.52 35.80
CA TYR A 251 9.04 7.17 36.98
C TYR A 251 9.58 6.16 37.99
N PRO A 252 10.81 6.32 38.52
CA PRO A 252 11.82 7.34 38.20
C PRO A 252 12.88 6.90 37.17
N PHE A 253 12.81 5.65 36.67
CA PHE A 253 13.91 5.01 35.95
C PHE A 253 13.91 5.20 34.43
N GLY A 254 12.92 5.90 33.89
CA GLY A 254 12.73 6.06 32.45
C GLY A 254 11.89 4.92 31.83
N PRO A 255 11.60 5.03 30.53
CA PRO A 255 10.84 4.00 29.81
C PRO A 255 11.61 2.68 29.75
N PHE A 256 10.90 1.55 29.85
CA PHE A 256 11.52 0.22 29.84
C PHE A 256 10.71 -0.76 28.98
N HIS A 257 9.77 -1.51 29.57
CA HIS A 257 8.94 -2.47 28.84
C HIS A 257 8.10 -1.81 27.75
N SER A 258 7.77 -0.54 27.94
CA SER A 258 7.01 0.26 26.99
C SER A 258 7.74 0.58 25.70
N LYS A 259 9.05 0.29 25.63
CA LYS A 259 9.93 0.55 24.47
C LYS A 259 10.72 -0.70 24.06
N SER A 260 11.09 -1.55 25.03
CA SER A 260 11.97 -2.71 24.81
C SER A 260 11.36 -3.85 24.01
N PHE A 261 10.11 -3.74 23.55
CA PHE A 261 9.43 -4.81 22.83
C PHE A 261 9.82 -4.83 21.34
N LEU A 262 10.03 -3.68 20.70
CA LEU A 262 10.50 -3.60 19.32
C LEU A 262 10.92 -2.19 18.91
N THR A 263 12.07 -2.07 18.24
CA THR A 263 12.48 -0.88 17.48
C THR A 263 12.74 -1.31 16.04
N SER A 264 12.16 -0.63 15.04
CA SER A 264 12.35 -0.97 13.63
C SER A 264 13.38 -0.07 12.97
N VAL A 265 14.24 -0.62 12.11
CA VAL A 265 15.28 0.13 11.39
C VAL A 265 15.25 -0.18 9.89
N SER A 266 15.38 0.83 9.03
CA SER A 266 15.48 0.62 7.57
C SER A 266 16.76 -0.13 7.18
N PRO A 267 16.72 -0.99 6.15
CA PRO A 267 17.85 -1.87 5.82
C PRO A 267 19.03 -1.19 5.10
N TRP A 268 18.80 -0.02 4.50
CA TRP A 268 19.78 0.72 3.71
C TRP A 268 20.36 1.88 4.51
N VAL A 269 21.68 1.88 4.70
CA VAL A 269 22.43 2.93 5.39
C VAL A 269 22.85 4.00 4.39
N VAL A 270 22.29 5.19 4.51
CA VAL A 270 22.62 6.36 3.68
C VAL A 270 23.84 7.06 4.27
N THR A 271 24.91 7.22 3.50
CA THR A 271 26.17 7.79 4.02
C THR A 271 26.10 9.31 4.14
N PRO A 272 26.93 9.95 5.00
CA PRO A 272 27.00 11.41 5.08
C PRO A 272 27.33 12.08 3.74
N GLU A 273 28.14 11.44 2.89
CA GLU A 273 28.47 11.94 1.56
C GLU A 273 27.26 11.99 0.62
N ALA A 274 26.30 11.07 0.78
CA ALA A 274 25.05 11.08 0.00
C ALA A 274 24.14 12.26 0.36
N LEU A 275 24.24 12.74 1.60
CA LEU A 275 23.44 13.85 2.12
C LEU A 275 24.12 15.22 1.97
N GLN A 276 25.29 15.28 1.33
CA GLN A 276 26.03 16.54 1.18
C GLN A 276 25.21 17.62 0.47
N GLY A 277 24.38 17.22 -0.51
CA GLY A 277 23.50 18.12 -1.25
C GLY A 277 22.30 18.63 -0.45
N SER A 278 21.99 18.05 0.72
CA SER A 278 20.89 18.46 1.60
C SER A 278 21.34 19.24 2.83
N LEU A 279 22.63 19.59 2.93
CA LEU A 279 23.13 20.39 4.04
C LEU A 279 22.46 21.78 4.07
N VAL A 280 21.87 22.14 5.22
CA VAL A 280 21.24 23.46 5.42
C VAL A 280 22.10 24.37 6.29
N GLY A 281 21.78 25.66 6.27
CA GLY A 281 22.45 26.72 7.04
C GLY A 281 22.53 26.40 8.54
N PRO A 282 23.29 27.19 9.32
CA PRO A 282 23.71 26.81 10.65
C PRO A 282 22.51 26.43 11.53
N ALA A 283 22.67 25.36 12.32
CA ALA A 283 21.65 24.92 13.25
C ALA A 283 21.15 26.10 14.10
N PRO A 284 19.85 26.19 14.41
CA PRO A 284 19.31 27.25 15.22
C PRO A 284 20.10 27.40 16.53
N ALA A 285 20.36 28.65 16.94
CA ALA A 285 21.06 28.91 18.19
C ALA A 285 20.28 28.31 19.38
N ASN A 286 20.99 27.66 20.30
CA ASN A 286 20.38 27.17 21.53
C ASN A 286 19.87 28.36 22.37
N LYS A 287 18.77 28.17 23.09
CA LYS A 287 18.17 29.20 23.96
C LYS A 287 19.09 29.60 25.11
N MET A 288 19.98 28.70 25.51
CA MET A 288 20.92 28.87 26.62
C MET A 288 22.35 28.71 26.13
N PRO A 289 23.34 29.34 26.79
CA PRO A 289 24.74 29.05 26.56
C PRO A 289 25.03 27.57 26.80
N ILE A 290 25.75 26.94 25.86
CA ILE A 290 26.21 25.55 25.97
C ILE A 290 27.73 25.47 26.07
N ASP A 291 28.22 24.39 26.67
CA ASP A 291 29.63 24.10 26.79
C ASP A 291 30.32 24.07 25.42
N ALA A 292 31.58 24.51 25.37
CA ALA A 292 32.38 24.54 24.14
C ALA A 292 32.54 23.15 23.50
N HIS A 293 32.49 22.07 24.29
CA HIS A 293 32.52 20.69 23.83
C HIS A 293 31.31 20.32 22.94
N LEU A 294 30.15 20.95 23.18
CA LEU A 294 28.90 20.71 22.46
C LEU A 294 28.70 21.68 21.27
N GLN A 295 29.61 22.63 21.07
CA GLN A 295 29.52 23.58 19.97
C GLN A 295 30.00 22.94 18.66
N SER A 296 29.12 22.85 17.67
CA SER A 296 29.48 22.42 16.31
C SER A 296 30.42 23.42 15.63
N ASP A 297 31.12 22.98 14.59
CA ASP A 297 31.89 23.89 13.74
C ASP A 297 30.91 24.75 12.93
N PRO A 298 30.97 26.09 12.98
CA PRO A 298 30.09 26.97 12.21
C PRO A 298 30.17 26.77 10.70
N ASN A 299 31.28 26.22 10.20
CA ASN A 299 31.49 25.90 8.79
C ASN A 299 31.09 24.46 8.43
N ASN A 300 30.79 23.63 9.43
CA ASN A 300 30.35 22.26 9.24
C ASN A 300 28.84 22.21 9.47
N HIS A 301 28.09 22.16 8.38
CA HIS A 301 26.63 22.13 8.43
C HIS A 301 26.20 20.81 9.09
N ALA A 302 25.68 20.88 10.33
CA ALA A 302 25.30 19.71 11.13
C ALA A 302 23.82 19.32 10.96
N ALA A 303 23.13 19.91 9.98
CA ALA A 303 21.71 19.70 9.74
C ALA A 303 21.49 19.37 8.26
N TYR A 304 20.60 18.41 8.02
CA TYR A 304 20.19 17.95 6.69
C TYR A 304 18.72 18.28 6.46
N ASP A 305 18.39 18.72 5.26
CA ASP A 305 17.03 18.79 4.74
C ASP A 305 16.60 17.39 4.28
N ILE A 306 15.91 16.67 5.17
CA ILE A 306 15.39 15.34 4.92
C ILE A 306 13.88 15.39 5.12
N GLU A 307 13.14 15.09 4.06
CA GLU A 307 11.70 14.93 4.15
C GLU A 307 11.36 13.57 4.75
N PHE A 308 10.54 13.56 5.80
CA PHE A 308 10.00 12.34 6.39
C PHE A 308 8.49 12.27 6.21
N SER A 309 7.98 11.08 5.94
CA SER A 309 6.55 10.81 5.86
C SER A 309 6.21 9.47 6.53
N VAL A 310 5.04 9.40 7.16
CA VAL A 310 4.51 8.19 7.80
C VAL A 310 3.13 7.89 7.25
N PHE A 311 2.92 6.64 6.84
CA PHE A 311 1.65 6.17 6.32
C PHE A 311 1.09 5.08 7.21
N LEU A 312 -0.19 5.20 7.56
CA LEU A 312 -0.95 4.14 8.20
C LEU A 312 -1.91 3.58 7.15
N SER A 313 -1.66 2.35 6.71
CA SER A 313 -2.60 1.61 5.87
C SER A 313 -3.64 0.91 6.74
N ARG A 314 -4.90 0.88 6.28
CA ARG A 314 -6.00 0.16 6.93
C ARG A 314 -6.70 -0.73 5.91
N SER A 315 -7.36 -1.75 6.44
CA SER A 315 -8.12 -2.83 5.79
C SER A 315 -9.06 -2.47 4.65
N GLY A 316 -9.49 -3.51 3.93
CA GLY A 316 -10.73 -3.54 3.16
C GLY A 316 -11.76 -4.54 3.70
N VAL A 317 -13.01 -4.36 3.28
CA VAL A 317 -14.17 -5.24 3.56
C VAL A 317 -14.08 -6.53 2.73
N TRP A 318 -14.37 -7.67 3.35
CA TRP A 318 -14.40 -8.99 2.70
C TRP A 318 -15.84 -9.43 2.38
N ALA A 319 -16.10 -10.73 2.17
CA ALA A 319 -17.44 -11.20 1.82
C ALA A 319 -18.49 -10.66 2.80
N THR A 320 -19.64 -10.31 2.24
CA THR A 320 -20.71 -9.63 2.95
C THR A 320 -21.97 -10.45 2.76
N THR A 321 -22.66 -10.71 3.86
CA THR A 321 -23.93 -11.41 3.86
C THR A 321 -25.04 -10.42 4.18
N ILE A 322 -26.16 -10.50 3.46
CA ILE A 322 -27.37 -9.73 3.77
C ILE A 322 -28.51 -10.68 4.13
N ARG A 323 -29.20 -10.39 5.23
CA ARG A 323 -30.36 -11.15 5.71
C ARG A 323 -31.49 -10.19 6.04
N TYR A 324 -32.72 -10.67 5.90
CA TYR A 324 -33.92 -9.94 6.32
C TYR A 324 -34.70 -10.80 7.31
N HIS A 325 -34.98 -10.24 8.49
CA HIS A 325 -35.70 -10.94 9.54
C HIS A 325 -36.56 -9.95 10.33
N ASN A 326 -37.86 -10.24 10.45
CA ASN A 326 -38.84 -9.47 11.22
C ASN A 326 -38.82 -7.95 10.97
N GLY A 327 -38.79 -7.53 9.70
CA GLY A 327 -38.83 -6.10 9.34
C GLY A 327 -37.46 -5.43 9.24
N ILE A 328 -36.38 -6.14 9.60
CA ILE A 328 -35.03 -5.59 9.71
C ILE A 328 -34.09 -6.29 8.74
N PHE A 329 -33.29 -5.50 8.03
CA PHE A 329 -32.15 -5.95 7.26
C PHE A 329 -30.90 -5.99 8.13
N TYR A 330 -30.15 -7.07 8.03
CA TYR A 330 -28.86 -7.26 8.67
C TYR A 330 -27.80 -7.40 7.59
N VAL A 331 -26.73 -6.63 7.69
CA VAL A 331 -25.53 -6.78 6.85
C VAL A 331 -24.39 -7.21 7.74
N ILE A 332 -23.81 -8.36 7.42
CA ILE A 332 -22.75 -9.02 8.16
C ILE A 332 -21.49 -9.02 7.31
N THR A 333 -20.37 -8.58 7.88
CA THR A 333 -19.09 -8.62 7.17
C THR A 333 -17.90 -8.55 8.11
N THR A 334 -16.69 -8.57 7.52
CA THR A 334 -15.41 -8.40 8.21
C THR A 334 -14.56 -7.37 7.48
N SER A 335 -13.65 -6.76 8.23
CA SER A 335 -12.66 -5.83 7.70
C SER A 335 -11.26 -6.31 8.08
N PHE A 336 -10.46 -6.73 7.09
CA PHE A 336 -9.13 -7.30 7.33
C PHE A 336 -8.04 -6.24 7.49
N GLU A 337 -7.61 -5.99 8.71
CA GLU A 337 -6.51 -5.04 9.01
C GLU A 337 -5.19 -5.42 8.37
N ARG A 338 -5.00 -6.72 8.14
CA ARG A 338 -3.80 -7.25 7.51
C ARG A 338 -4.06 -8.60 6.87
N TYR A 339 -3.85 -8.70 5.57
CA TYR A 339 -3.70 -9.98 4.89
C TYR A 339 -2.21 -10.20 4.60
N ARG A 340 -1.55 -11.10 5.35
CA ARG A 340 -0.12 -11.43 5.14
C ARG A 340 0.02 -12.80 4.45
N PRO A 341 0.83 -12.91 3.38
CA PRO A 341 1.14 -14.19 2.75
C PRO A 341 2.42 -14.88 3.27
N GLN A 342 3.16 -14.31 4.23
CA GLN A 342 4.35 -14.95 4.81
C GLN A 342 4.32 -14.95 6.35
N ASP A 343 4.65 -16.12 6.90
CA ASP A 343 4.48 -16.64 8.27
C ASP A 343 3.04 -16.92 8.74
N ASP A 344 2.90 -18.02 9.50
CA ASP A 344 1.64 -18.72 9.80
C ASP A 344 0.66 -17.94 10.72
N ASP A 345 1.05 -16.73 11.13
CA ASP A 345 0.29 -15.81 11.98
C ASP A 345 -0.74 -15.03 11.16
N ARG A 346 -1.88 -15.66 10.92
CA ARG A 346 -3.07 -14.97 10.42
C ARG A 346 -3.71 -14.21 11.58
N VAL A 347 -3.68 -12.87 11.52
CA VAL A 347 -4.52 -12.02 12.36
C VAL A 347 -5.94 -12.11 11.81
N TRP A 348 -6.83 -12.76 12.56
CA TRP A 348 -8.22 -12.93 12.18
C TRP A 348 -9.03 -11.69 12.55
N PRO A 349 -9.83 -11.13 11.63
CA PRO A 349 -10.70 -10.04 11.99
C PRO A 349 -11.84 -10.55 12.86
N ARG A 350 -12.40 -9.64 13.65
CA ARG A 350 -13.73 -9.82 14.21
C ARG A 350 -14.75 -9.45 13.14
N GLY A 351 -15.79 -10.27 13.04
CA GLY A 351 -16.99 -9.92 12.31
C GLY A 351 -17.73 -8.76 12.93
N PHE A 352 -18.59 -8.14 12.15
CA PHE A 352 -19.61 -7.26 12.69
C PHE A 352 -20.90 -7.35 11.87
N CYS A 353 -22.01 -6.99 12.51
CA CYS A 353 -23.27 -6.73 11.84
C CYS A 353 -23.72 -5.28 12.02
N VAL A 354 -24.34 -4.73 10.97
CA VAL A 354 -25.11 -3.49 11.01
C VAL A 354 -26.54 -3.79 10.59
N ARG A 355 -27.51 -3.03 11.11
CA ARG A 355 -28.93 -3.26 10.84
C ARG A 355 -29.70 -2.00 10.48
N THR A 356 -30.77 -2.15 9.70
CA THR A 356 -31.70 -1.07 9.32
C THR A 356 -33.09 -1.64 8.97
N ASP A 357 -34.14 -0.86 9.13
CA ASP A 357 -35.48 -1.13 8.56
C ASP A 357 -35.65 -0.57 7.12
N ASN A 358 -34.70 0.25 6.65
CA ASN A 358 -34.73 0.89 5.33
C ASN A 358 -33.34 0.92 4.66
N ILE A 359 -33.05 -0.11 3.86
CA ILE A 359 -31.78 -0.24 3.12
C ILE A 359 -31.46 0.92 2.18
N TRP A 360 -32.46 1.73 1.80
CA TRP A 360 -32.30 2.85 0.87
C TRP A 360 -31.91 4.15 1.58
N ASP A 361 -32.05 4.22 2.90
CA ASP A 361 -31.64 5.37 3.70
C ASP A 361 -30.29 5.11 4.35
N SER A 362 -29.23 5.70 3.81
CA SER A 362 -27.87 5.58 4.35
C SER A 362 -27.72 6.04 5.80
N THR A 363 -28.65 6.86 6.31
CA THR A 363 -28.61 7.39 7.69
C THR A 363 -29.31 6.50 8.72
N SER A 364 -30.02 5.46 8.26
CA SER A 364 -30.80 4.55 9.10
C SER A 364 -30.01 3.34 9.61
N TRP A 365 -28.80 3.11 9.10
CA TRP A 365 -27.95 2.00 9.51
C TRP A 365 -27.42 2.20 10.94
N SER A 366 -27.47 1.15 11.75
CA SER A 366 -26.90 1.16 13.09
C SER A 366 -25.37 1.26 13.08
N ASP A 367 -24.80 1.64 14.21
CA ASP A 367 -23.40 1.36 14.50
C ASP A 367 -23.13 -0.17 14.45
N PRO A 368 -21.89 -0.59 14.14
CA PRO A 368 -21.54 -2.00 14.06
C PRO A 368 -21.53 -2.69 15.42
N VAL A 369 -22.18 -3.85 15.51
CA VAL A 369 -22.05 -4.79 16.63
C VAL A 369 -21.02 -5.86 16.23
N TYR A 370 -19.90 -5.93 16.95
CA TYR A 370 -18.80 -6.84 16.63
C TYR A 370 -18.96 -8.20 17.27
N PHE A 371 -18.83 -9.27 16.49
CA PHE A 371 -18.83 -10.64 17.01
C PHE A 371 -17.54 -10.96 17.75
N ASP A 372 -17.63 -11.65 18.89
CA ASP A 372 -16.46 -12.19 19.60
C ASP A 372 -15.76 -13.30 18.80
N GLU A 373 -16.54 -14.04 18.00
CA GLU A 373 -16.02 -15.07 17.11
C GLU A 373 -15.18 -14.44 15.98
N VAL A 374 -13.90 -14.82 15.92
CA VAL A 374 -12.95 -14.35 14.91
C VAL A 374 -13.02 -15.22 13.66
N GLY A 375 -12.86 -14.61 12.50
CA GLY A 375 -12.96 -15.31 11.23
C GLY A 375 -13.43 -14.38 10.12
N PHE A 376 -13.92 -14.96 9.03
CA PHE A 376 -14.51 -14.24 7.90
C PHE A 376 -15.65 -15.05 7.28
N ASP A 377 -16.31 -14.51 6.24
CA ASP A 377 -17.47 -15.11 5.59
C ASP A 377 -18.56 -15.53 6.57
N GLN A 378 -18.98 -14.59 7.42
CA GLN A 378 -19.99 -14.83 8.43
C GLN A 378 -21.40 -14.77 7.88
N ASP A 379 -22.26 -15.64 8.39
CA ASP A 379 -23.69 -15.64 8.11
C ASP A 379 -24.50 -15.87 9.39
N LEU A 380 -25.71 -15.32 9.41
CA LEU A 380 -26.69 -15.50 10.47
C LEU A 380 -27.84 -16.39 9.99
N PHE A 381 -28.17 -17.38 10.81
CA PHE A 381 -29.32 -18.25 10.62
C PHE A 381 -30.23 -18.19 11.84
N TRP A 382 -31.50 -17.84 11.63
CA TRP A 382 -32.54 -17.86 12.65
C TRP A 382 -33.31 -19.17 12.54
N ASP A 383 -33.29 -19.98 13.59
CA ASP A 383 -34.06 -21.23 13.64
C ASP A 383 -35.49 -21.00 14.16
N ASP A 384 -36.35 -22.01 14.00
CA ASP A 384 -37.77 -21.94 14.34
C ASP A 384 -38.03 -21.75 15.84
N ASP A 385 -37.05 -22.10 16.69
CA ASP A 385 -37.13 -21.90 18.14
C ASP A 385 -36.66 -20.51 18.60
N GLY A 386 -36.27 -19.65 17.65
CA GLY A 386 -35.76 -18.30 17.92
C GLY A 386 -34.25 -18.25 18.21
N THR A 387 -33.55 -19.37 18.20
CA THR A 387 -32.09 -19.41 18.34
C THR A 387 -31.44 -18.79 17.11
N VAL A 388 -30.44 -17.94 17.33
CA VAL A 388 -29.63 -17.35 16.26
C VAL A 388 -28.27 -18.02 16.22
N TYR A 389 -27.93 -18.58 15.07
CA TYR A 389 -26.65 -19.20 14.80
C TYR A 389 -25.77 -18.27 13.95
N LEU A 390 -24.51 -18.17 14.32
CA LEU A 390 -23.44 -17.52 13.56
C LEU A 390 -22.57 -18.61 12.95
N SER A 391 -22.55 -18.69 11.61
CA SER A 391 -21.53 -19.47 10.90
C SER A 391 -20.32 -18.59 10.63
N THR A 392 -19.12 -19.16 10.65
CA THR A 392 -17.87 -18.42 10.45
C THR A 392 -16.81 -19.30 9.81
N THR A 393 -16.14 -18.77 8.79
CA THR A 393 -14.91 -19.35 8.26
C THR A 393 -13.73 -18.94 9.13
N ARG A 394 -13.06 -19.92 9.74
CA ARG A 394 -11.79 -19.70 10.44
C ARG A 394 -10.87 -20.88 10.26
N ARG A 395 -9.61 -20.72 10.65
CA ARG A 395 -8.67 -21.83 10.58
C ARG A 395 -8.87 -22.84 11.70
N LYS A 396 -8.69 -24.12 11.39
CA LYS A 396 -8.72 -25.21 12.36
C LYS A 396 -7.66 -25.00 13.45
N LEU A 397 -8.05 -25.25 14.70
CA LEU A 397 -7.13 -25.24 15.85
C LEU A 397 -6.07 -26.35 15.71
N HIS A 398 -6.51 -27.53 15.28
CA HIS A 398 -5.64 -28.68 15.00
C HIS A 398 -5.40 -28.77 13.50
N ARG A 399 -4.20 -28.37 13.08
CA ARG A 399 -3.79 -28.40 11.68
C ARG A 399 -3.63 -29.83 11.17
N THR A 400 -3.83 -29.99 9.86
CA THR A 400 -3.63 -31.28 9.20
C THR A 400 -2.13 -31.62 9.23
N PRO A 401 -1.69 -32.69 9.94
CA PRO A 401 -0.26 -32.94 10.13
C PRO A 401 0.45 -33.26 8.81
N GLY A 402 1.65 -32.72 8.63
CA GLY A 402 2.53 -33.08 7.51
C GLY A 402 2.11 -32.55 6.13
N VAL A 403 1.10 -31.67 6.05
CA VAL A 403 0.64 -31.06 4.78
C VAL A 403 0.58 -29.53 4.88
N ASN A 404 0.91 -28.86 3.78
CA ASN A 404 0.88 -27.40 3.70
C ASN A 404 -0.49 -26.89 3.23
N LEU A 405 -1.53 -27.11 4.05
CA LEU A 405 -2.89 -26.63 3.78
C LEU A 405 -3.20 -25.32 4.51
N LYS A 406 -4.12 -24.53 3.94
CA LYS A 406 -4.66 -23.34 4.63
C LYS A 406 -5.42 -23.73 5.91
N ASP A 407 -6.07 -24.91 5.90
CA ASP A 407 -6.90 -25.45 6.98
C ASP A 407 -8.06 -24.52 7.35
N PHE A 408 -8.72 -23.90 6.36
CA PHE A 408 -9.94 -23.13 6.58
C PHE A 408 -11.14 -24.07 6.69
N ALA A 409 -11.96 -23.85 7.71
CA ALA A 409 -13.11 -24.68 8.05
C ALA A 409 -14.25 -23.83 8.60
N ILE A 410 -15.47 -24.34 8.44
CA ILE A 410 -16.69 -23.70 8.92
C ILE A 410 -16.93 -24.08 10.36
N HIS A 411 -17.10 -23.07 11.20
CA HIS A 411 -17.51 -23.21 12.58
C HIS A 411 -18.90 -22.58 12.77
N ILE A 412 -19.65 -23.07 13.75
CA ILE A 412 -20.94 -22.54 14.13
C ILE A 412 -21.01 -22.33 15.64
N CYS A 413 -21.60 -21.23 16.08
CA CYS A 413 -21.96 -20.99 17.47
C CYS A 413 -23.32 -20.28 17.53
N THR A 414 -23.95 -20.25 18.70
CA THR A 414 -25.10 -19.37 18.94
C THR A 414 -24.61 -17.98 19.34
N VAL A 415 -25.36 -16.92 18.99
CA VAL A 415 -24.93 -15.52 19.19
C VAL A 415 -26.08 -14.65 19.72
N ASP A 416 -25.75 -13.69 20.57
CA ASP A 416 -26.62 -12.56 20.91
C ASP A 416 -26.33 -11.38 19.99
N LEU A 417 -27.30 -10.96 19.18
CA LEU A 417 -27.14 -9.89 18.19
C LEU A 417 -27.09 -8.48 18.78
N GLU A 418 -27.51 -8.28 20.03
CA GLU A 418 -27.40 -6.97 20.69
C GLU A 418 -25.97 -6.73 21.18
N THR A 419 -25.28 -7.79 21.62
CA THR A 419 -23.94 -7.69 22.20
C THR A 419 -22.82 -8.16 21.25
N GLY A 420 -23.14 -9.04 20.31
CA GLY A 420 -22.18 -9.75 19.46
C GLY A 420 -21.50 -10.94 20.16
N ASN A 421 -21.87 -11.24 21.40
CA ASN A 421 -21.23 -12.29 22.18
C ASN A 421 -21.73 -13.67 21.73
N SER A 422 -20.79 -14.61 21.57
CA SER A 422 -21.14 -16.03 21.42
C SER A 422 -21.77 -16.54 22.72
N THR A 423 -22.89 -17.24 22.60
CA THR A 423 -23.62 -17.87 23.72
C THR A 423 -23.37 -19.37 23.80
N SER A 424 -22.59 -19.92 22.86
CA SER A 424 -22.06 -21.28 22.89
C SER A 424 -20.61 -21.32 22.42
N GLU A 425 -19.91 -22.42 22.71
CA GLU A 425 -18.61 -22.69 22.11
C GLU A 425 -18.73 -22.94 20.59
N PRO A 426 -17.80 -22.43 19.77
CA PRO A 426 -17.77 -22.70 18.33
C PRO A 426 -17.47 -24.17 18.00
N LEU A 427 -18.36 -24.79 17.23
CA LEU A 427 -18.22 -26.17 16.75
C LEU A 427 -17.82 -26.21 15.28
N LEU A 428 -16.77 -26.96 14.94
CA LEU A 428 -16.41 -27.21 13.54
C LEU A 428 -17.46 -28.13 12.90
N ILE A 429 -18.13 -27.65 11.85
CA ILE A 429 -19.19 -28.39 11.14
C ILE A 429 -18.81 -28.79 9.71
N ARG A 430 -17.80 -28.15 9.10
CA ARG A 430 -17.29 -28.55 7.77
C ARG A 430 -15.81 -28.25 7.61
N GLU A 431 -15.06 -29.24 7.15
CA GLU A 431 -13.69 -29.10 6.65
C GLU A 431 -13.57 -29.72 5.26
N SER A 432 -12.76 -29.12 4.37
CA SER A 432 -12.55 -29.60 3.00
C SER A 432 -11.24 -30.37 2.84
N PRO A 433 -11.21 -31.46 2.05
CA PRO A 433 -9.96 -32.09 1.62
C PRO A 433 -9.02 -31.13 0.84
N SER A 434 -9.56 -30.07 0.25
CA SER A 434 -8.77 -29.02 -0.41
C SER A 434 -7.99 -28.13 0.57
N GLY A 435 -8.31 -28.24 1.87
CA GLY A 435 -7.82 -27.34 2.92
C GLY A 435 -8.54 -25.99 2.97
N VAL A 436 -9.57 -25.78 2.14
CA VAL A 436 -10.39 -24.56 2.13
C VAL A 436 -11.88 -24.90 2.08
N SER A 437 -12.59 -24.59 3.16
CA SER A 437 -14.04 -24.47 3.20
C SER A 437 -14.35 -23.06 3.70
N GLU A 438 -15.08 -22.28 2.89
CA GLU A 438 -15.40 -20.87 3.16
C GLU A 438 -16.81 -20.51 2.67
N GLY A 439 -17.23 -19.24 2.77
CA GLY A 439 -18.52 -18.77 2.21
C GLY A 439 -19.74 -19.57 2.71
N SER A 440 -19.85 -19.78 4.03
CA SER A 440 -20.88 -20.66 4.58
C SER A 440 -22.24 -20.02 4.69
N HIS A 441 -23.28 -20.67 4.15
CA HIS A 441 -24.67 -20.26 4.31
C HIS A 441 -25.53 -21.41 4.82
N ILE A 442 -26.40 -21.11 5.78
CA ILE A 442 -27.29 -22.09 6.42
C ILE A 442 -28.74 -21.64 6.23
N PHE A 443 -29.58 -22.55 5.73
CA PHE A 443 -31.03 -22.36 5.78
C PHE A 443 -31.76 -23.68 6.01
N LYS A 444 -33.00 -23.57 6.46
CA LYS A 444 -33.90 -24.69 6.70
C LYS A 444 -34.93 -24.78 5.58
N ARG A 445 -35.12 -25.97 5.02
CA ARG A 445 -36.15 -26.24 4.01
C ARG A 445 -36.72 -27.64 4.24
N GLY A 446 -38.03 -27.70 4.45
CA GLY A 446 -38.71 -28.94 4.83
C GLY A 446 -38.12 -29.53 6.12
N ASN A 447 -37.65 -30.77 6.05
CA ASN A 447 -37.09 -31.49 7.19
C ASN A 447 -35.56 -31.36 7.33
N TYR A 448 -34.91 -30.57 6.47
CA TYR A 448 -33.45 -30.50 6.39
C TYR A 448 -32.92 -29.10 6.70
N TYR A 449 -31.75 -29.08 7.32
CA TYR A 449 -30.87 -27.93 7.38
C TYR A 449 -29.80 -28.12 6.32
N TYR A 450 -29.67 -27.15 5.42
CA TYR A 450 -28.67 -27.17 4.37
C TYR A 450 -27.51 -26.25 4.73
N LEU A 451 -26.29 -26.78 4.65
CA LEU A 451 -25.05 -26.01 4.76
C LEU A 451 -24.40 -25.95 3.37
N PHE A 452 -24.29 -24.75 2.83
CA PHE A 452 -23.55 -24.48 1.60
C PHE A 452 -22.20 -23.87 1.95
N THR A 453 -21.18 -24.22 1.18
CA THR A 453 -19.80 -23.73 1.34
C THR A 453 -19.14 -23.59 -0.02
N ALA A 454 -18.25 -22.62 -0.17
CA ALA A 454 -17.30 -22.54 -1.27
C ALA A 454 -16.04 -23.36 -0.93
N GLU A 455 -15.61 -24.22 -1.85
CA GLU A 455 -14.42 -25.05 -1.67
C GLU A 455 -13.54 -25.07 -2.93
N GLY A 456 -12.24 -25.28 -2.74
CA GLY A 456 -11.31 -25.51 -3.85
C GLY A 456 -11.37 -26.96 -4.37
N GLY A 457 -11.12 -27.15 -5.66
CA GLY A 457 -10.96 -28.48 -6.26
C GLY A 457 -11.54 -28.56 -7.68
N PRO A 458 -11.12 -29.55 -8.48
CA PRO A 458 -11.57 -29.69 -9.86
C PRO A 458 -13.03 -30.16 -9.98
N ASN A 459 -13.67 -30.59 -8.88
CA ASN A 459 -15.01 -31.16 -8.86
C ASN A 459 -15.83 -30.60 -7.68
N ASN A 460 -16.20 -29.31 -7.73
CA ASN A 460 -17.12 -28.73 -6.73
C ASN A 460 -18.50 -29.45 -6.86
N PRO A 461 -19.06 -30.05 -5.80
CA PRO A 461 -20.14 -31.04 -5.94
C PRO A 461 -21.50 -30.52 -6.44
N LEU A 462 -21.76 -29.22 -6.36
CA LEU A 462 -23.06 -28.63 -6.77
C LEU A 462 -22.98 -27.79 -8.06
N CYS A 463 -21.88 -27.06 -8.26
CA CYS A 463 -21.70 -26.20 -9.42
C CYS A 463 -20.21 -25.98 -9.70
N HIS A 464 -19.77 -26.23 -10.94
CA HIS A 464 -18.39 -26.08 -11.36
C HIS A 464 -18.29 -25.76 -12.86
N ASN A 465 -17.43 -24.80 -13.19
CA ASN A 465 -16.88 -24.62 -14.53
C ASN A 465 -15.35 -24.78 -14.46
N GLY A 466 -14.78 -25.34 -15.52
CA GLY A 466 -13.34 -25.55 -15.67
C GLY A 466 -12.62 -24.36 -16.30
N THR A 467 -11.31 -24.47 -16.45
CA THR A 467 -10.42 -23.41 -16.97
C THR A 467 -10.55 -23.16 -18.48
N GLU A 468 -11.35 -23.97 -19.18
CA GLU A 468 -11.61 -23.82 -20.62
C GLU A 468 -12.99 -23.23 -20.91
N ASP A 469 -13.77 -22.89 -19.88
CA ASP A 469 -15.10 -22.30 -20.02
C ASP A 469 -15.01 -20.77 -20.02
N ASP A 470 -15.96 -20.08 -20.68
CA ASP A 470 -16.00 -18.61 -20.75
C ASP A 470 -16.36 -17.95 -19.40
N VAL A 471 -16.96 -18.72 -18.50
CA VAL A 471 -17.23 -18.34 -17.11
C VAL A 471 -16.41 -19.26 -16.23
N GLN A 472 -15.53 -18.69 -15.40
CA GLN A 472 -14.58 -19.44 -14.57
C GLN A 472 -14.66 -19.02 -13.10
N ASN A 473 -13.95 -19.73 -12.22
CA ASN A 473 -13.87 -19.46 -10.77
C ASN A 473 -15.23 -19.30 -10.09
N ILE A 474 -16.18 -20.14 -10.48
CA ILE A 474 -17.54 -20.14 -9.94
C ILE A 474 -17.54 -20.63 -8.49
N GLY A 475 -18.21 -19.91 -7.60
CA GLY A 475 -18.37 -20.33 -6.22
C GLY A 475 -19.02 -19.27 -5.34
N HIS A 476 -18.93 -19.47 -4.02
CA HIS A 476 -19.40 -18.50 -3.00
C HIS A 476 -20.86 -18.08 -3.24
N ALA A 477 -21.72 -19.10 -3.40
CA ALA A 477 -23.12 -18.92 -3.76
C ALA A 477 -24.01 -18.72 -2.55
N ASP A 478 -25.02 -17.86 -2.68
CA ASP A 478 -26.13 -17.70 -1.74
C ASP A 478 -27.46 -17.89 -2.48
N PHE A 479 -28.54 -18.18 -1.76
CA PHE A 479 -29.82 -18.57 -2.35
C PHE A 479 -30.90 -17.55 -2.10
N VAL A 480 -31.83 -17.44 -3.06
CA VAL A 480 -33.04 -16.63 -2.91
C VAL A 480 -34.21 -17.34 -3.58
N GLU A 481 -35.33 -17.38 -2.87
CA GLU A 481 -36.63 -17.75 -3.44
C GLU A 481 -37.35 -16.47 -3.86
N ASP A 482 -37.78 -16.40 -5.10
CA ASP A 482 -38.56 -15.27 -5.59
C ASP A 482 -40.03 -15.33 -5.16
N THR A 483 -40.81 -14.31 -5.49
CA THR A 483 -42.22 -14.21 -5.08
C THR A 483 -43.13 -15.26 -5.74
N ASP A 484 -42.67 -15.90 -6.81
CA ASP A 484 -43.40 -16.96 -7.52
C ASP A 484 -42.98 -18.36 -7.02
N GLY A 485 -42.06 -18.43 -6.05
CA GLY A 485 -41.53 -19.67 -5.49
C GLY A 485 -40.42 -20.31 -6.32
N ASN A 486 -39.88 -19.61 -7.33
CA ASN A 486 -38.72 -20.11 -8.06
C ASN A 486 -37.45 -19.85 -7.24
N TRP A 487 -36.56 -20.83 -7.25
CA TRP A 487 -35.30 -20.75 -6.54
C TRP A 487 -34.19 -20.30 -7.47
N TRP A 488 -33.34 -19.43 -6.94
CA TRP A 488 -32.18 -18.88 -7.61
C TRP A 488 -30.96 -18.96 -6.71
N ALA A 489 -29.79 -19.07 -7.31
CA ALA A 489 -28.52 -18.84 -6.64
C ALA A 489 -27.85 -17.60 -7.22
N VAL A 490 -27.40 -16.72 -6.33
CA VAL A 490 -26.46 -15.64 -6.64
C VAL A 490 -25.07 -16.11 -6.30
N LEU A 491 -24.12 -15.98 -7.22
CA LEU A 491 -22.77 -16.50 -7.02
C LEU A 491 -21.73 -15.61 -7.69
N LEU A 492 -20.47 -15.76 -7.27
CA LEU A 492 -19.37 -15.08 -7.96
C LEU A 492 -18.82 -15.92 -9.10
N ALA A 493 -18.36 -15.26 -10.15
CA ALA A 493 -17.55 -15.88 -11.20
C ALA A 493 -16.69 -14.80 -11.90
N VAL A 494 -15.82 -15.22 -12.81
CA VAL A 494 -15.01 -14.32 -13.64
C VAL A 494 -15.23 -14.58 -15.13
N ARG A 495 -15.08 -13.54 -15.96
CA ARG A 495 -15.15 -13.61 -17.42
C ARG A 495 -13.78 -13.30 -18.05
N PRO A 496 -12.85 -14.27 -18.09
CA PRO A 496 -11.59 -14.11 -18.81
C PRO A 496 -11.82 -14.14 -20.32
N VAL A 497 -10.84 -13.69 -21.11
CA VAL A 497 -10.97 -13.65 -22.57
C VAL A 497 -9.93 -14.54 -23.23
N LYS A 498 -10.37 -15.50 -24.04
CA LYS A 498 -9.47 -16.33 -24.85
C LYS A 498 -8.94 -15.53 -26.04
N LYS A 499 -7.64 -15.26 -26.05
CA LYS A 499 -6.95 -14.56 -27.13
C LYS A 499 -6.78 -15.48 -28.35
N THR A 500 -6.47 -14.88 -29.50
CA THR A 500 -6.26 -15.59 -30.78
C THR A 500 -5.09 -16.56 -30.76
N ASP A 501 -4.12 -16.38 -29.86
CA ASP A 501 -3.01 -17.30 -29.61
C ASP A 501 -3.37 -18.48 -28.70
N GLY A 502 -4.64 -18.56 -28.26
CA GLY A 502 -5.17 -19.61 -27.40
C GLY A 502 -4.98 -19.37 -25.90
N LYS A 503 -4.29 -18.30 -25.49
CA LYS A 503 -4.10 -17.98 -24.06
C LYS A 503 -5.30 -17.24 -23.48
N TRP A 504 -5.54 -17.45 -22.20
CA TRP A 504 -6.57 -16.72 -21.46
C TRP A 504 -5.98 -15.43 -20.87
N GLU A 505 -6.58 -14.30 -21.23
CA GLU A 505 -6.37 -13.01 -20.58
C GLU A 505 -7.25 -12.92 -19.33
N THR A 506 -6.66 -12.56 -18.20
CA THR A 506 -7.37 -12.35 -16.92
C THR A 506 -8.50 -11.33 -17.07
N SER A 507 -9.62 -11.58 -16.40
CA SER A 507 -10.75 -10.65 -16.43
C SER A 507 -10.40 -9.30 -15.81
N VAL A 508 -10.64 -8.22 -16.55
CA VAL A 508 -10.45 -6.85 -16.05
C VAL A 508 -11.52 -6.45 -15.01
N PHE A 509 -12.65 -7.16 -14.95
CA PHE A 509 -13.75 -6.82 -14.04
C PHE A 509 -13.52 -7.30 -12.60
N GLY A 510 -12.51 -8.16 -12.39
CA GLY A 510 -12.40 -8.95 -11.17
C GLY A 510 -13.51 -10.00 -11.12
N ARG A 511 -14.02 -10.28 -9.91
CA ARG A 511 -15.15 -11.19 -9.69
C ARG A 511 -16.46 -10.44 -9.85
N GLU A 512 -17.36 -11.02 -10.63
CA GLU A 512 -18.69 -10.49 -10.95
C GLU A 512 -19.77 -11.38 -10.33
N THR A 513 -20.99 -10.86 -10.21
CA THR A 513 -22.15 -11.59 -9.68
C THR A 513 -22.98 -12.17 -10.82
N PHE A 514 -23.28 -13.46 -10.73
CA PHE A 514 -24.16 -14.19 -11.64
C PHE A 514 -25.41 -14.63 -10.88
N LEU A 515 -26.52 -14.74 -11.62
CA LEU A 515 -27.78 -15.28 -11.14
C LEU A 515 -28.08 -16.54 -11.96
N VAL A 516 -28.34 -17.65 -11.28
CA VAL A 516 -28.66 -18.93 -11.93
C VAL A 516 -29.89 -19.57 -11.31
N PRO A 517 -30.74 -20.24 -12.10
CA PRO A 517 -31.89 -20.96 -11.57
C PRO A 517 -31.44 -22.18 -10.77
N VAL A 518 -32.22 -22.54 -9.76
CA VAL A 518 -32.00 -23.72 -8.93
C VAL A 518 -33.29 -24.54 -8.90
N ASP A 519 -33.21 -25.76 -9.42
CA ASP A 519 -34.30 -26.73 -9.29
C ASP A 519 -34.07 -27.59 -8.04
N TRP A 520 -35.15 -28.08 -7.44
CA TRP A 520 -35.06 -29.01 -6.31
C TRP A 520 -35.59 -30.38 -6.72
N VAL A 521 -34.71 -31.39 -6.73
CA VAL A 521 -35.05 -32.77 -7.09
C VAL A 521 -34.66 -33.66 -5.92
N ASP A 522 -35.62 -34.42 -5.38
CA ASP A 522 -35.43 -35.30 -4.21
C ASP A 522 -34.73 -34.58 -3.03
N ASP A 523 -35.19 -33.36 -2.74
CA ASP A 523 -34.63 -32.47 -1.70
C ASP A 523 -33.15 -32.06 -1.91
N TRP A 524 -32.62 -32.18 -3.13
CA TRP A 524 -31.30 -31.66 -3.51
C TRP A 524 -31.38 -30.52 -4.54
N PRO A 525 -30.59 -29.44 -4.36
CA PRO A 525 -30.55 -28.34 -5.33
C PRO A 525 -29.73 -28.72 -6.56
N ILE A 526 -30.28 -28.45 -7.73
CA ILE A 526 -29.68 -28.64 -9.04
C ILE A 526 -29.49 -27.27 -9.69
N PHE A 527 -28.24 -26.80 -9.71
CA PHE A 527 -27.89 -25.52 -10.29
C PHE A 527 -27.98 -25.59 -11.81
N ASN A 528 -28.68 -24.63 -12.44
CA ASN A 528 -28.69 -24.46 -13.88
C ASN A 528 -29.02 -25.77 -14.65
N GLY A 529 -29.95 -26.58 -14.13
CA GLY A 529 -30.31 -27.88 -14.72
C GLY A 529 -29.14 -28.88 -14.79
N GLY A 530 -28.13 -28.73 -13.95
CA GLY A 530 -26.89 -29.53 -13.97
C GLY A 530 -25.92 -29.17 -15.10
N GLN A 531 -26.19 -28.08 -15.84
CA GLN A 531 -25.35 -27.60 -16.93
C GLN A 531 -24.35 -26.57 -16.44
N LYS A 532 -23.24 -26.45 -17.19
CA LYS A 532 -22.27 -25.38 -16.98
C LYS A 532 -22.91 -24.01 -17.11
N ILE A 533 -22.46 -23.07 -16.28
CA ILE A 533 -22.93 -21.69 -16.34
C ILE A 533 -22.25 -21.01 -17.53
N SER A 534 -23.03 -20.37 -18.40
CA SER A 534 -22.53 -19.64 -19.56
C SER A 534 -22.89 -18.15 -19.44
N LEU A 535 -22.43 -17.34 -20.39
CA LEU A 535 -22.83 -15.93 -20.49
C LEU A 535 -24.27 -15.74 -20.98
N ASP A 536 -24.85 -16.77 -21.60
CA ASP A 536 -26.23 -16.77 -22.09
C ASP A 536 -27.02 -17.85 -21.35
N SER A 537 -27.78 -17.41 -20.34
CA SER A 537 -28.59 -18.30 -19.52
C SER A 537 -29.83 -18.85 -20.22
N GLY A 538 -30.22 -18.32 -21.40
CA GLY A 538 -31.44 -18.73 -22.10
C GLY A 538 -32.76 -18.47 -21.34
N HIS A 539 -32.70 -17.97 -20.10
CA HIS A 539 -33.87 -17.62 -19.31
C HIS A 539 -34.39 -16.24 -19.70
N PRO A 540 -35.72 -16.05 -19.83
CA PRO A 540 -36.33 -14.75 -20.06
C PRO A 540 -36.23 -13.91 -18.78
N ALA A 541 -35.05 -13.35 -18.52
CA ALA A 541 -34.87 -12.37 -17.46
C ALA A 541 -35.58 -11.06 -17.86
N VAL A 542 -36.16 -10.37 -16.88
CA VAL A 542 -36.52 -8.96 -17.03
C VAL A 542 -35.21 -8.18 -17.16
N VAL A 543 -34.71 -8.05 -18.38
CA VAL A 543 -33.52 -7.25 -18.66
C VAL A 543 -33.88 -5.79 -18.42
N GLN A 544 -33.46 -5.21 -17.29
CA GLN A 544 -33.34 -3.77 -17.22
C GLN A 544 -32.33 -3.35 -18.28
N GLN A 545 -32.80 -2.71 -19.34
CA GLN A 545 -31.91 -2.15 -20.35
C GLN A 545 -31.04 -1.11 -19.67
N LYS A 546 -29.75 -1.41 -19.53
CA LYS A 546 -28.78 -0.40 -19.11
C LYS A 546 -28.69 0.66 -20.21
N PRO A 547 -28.73 1.95 -19.85
CA PRO A 547 -28.53 2.99 -20.84
C PRO A 547 -27.13 2.82 -21.46
N ARG A 548 -27.05 3.02 -22.78
CA ARG A 548 -25.78 2.97 -23.52
C ARG A 548 -24.74 3.95 -22.98
N THR A 549 -25.21 5.05 -22.38
CA THR A 549 -24.38 6.09 -21.81
C THR A 549 -24.82 6.36 -20.38
N TRP A 550 -23.87 6.33 -19.46
CA TRP A 550 -24.02 6.90 -18.12
C TRP A 550 -23.31 8.25 -18.05
N LYS A 551 -23.91 9.23 -17.38
CA LYS A 551 -23.33 10.56 -17.21
C LYS A 551 -23.63 11.11 -15.83
N ASP A 552 -22.61 11.68 -15.20
CA ASP A 552 -22.74 12.54 -14.02
C ASP A 552 -22.28 13.95 -14.39
N ASP A 553 -23.18 14.92 -14.33
CA ASP A 553 -22.93 16.33 -14.64
C ASP A 553 -22.72 17.19 -13.38
N PHE A 554 -22.71 16.54 -12.20
CA PHE A 554 -22.45 17.19 -10.92
C PHE A 554 -23.37 18.40 -10.63
N THR A 555 -24.59 18.39 -11.18
CA THR A 555 -25.61 19.42 -10.93
C THR A 555 -26.37 19.22 -9.62
N LYS A 556 -26.33 17.99 -9.08
CA LYS A 556 -26.98 17.62 -7.82
C LYS A 556 -26.07 17.90 -6.62
N PRO A 557 -26.63 18.15 -5.42
CA PRO A 557 -25.84 18.43 -4.22
C PRO A 557 -25.04 17.21 -3.70
N ASP A 558 -25.44 16.02 -4.12
CA ASP A 558 -24.83 14.75 -3.76
C ASP A 558 -24.32 14.00 -4.99
N LEU A 559 -23.25 13.23 -4.81
CA LEU A 559 -22.71 12.35 -5.84
C LEU A 559 -23.72 11.24 -6.17
N GLN A 560 -23.82 10.87 -7.45
CA GLN A 560 -24.64 9.73 -7.84
C GLN A 560 -24.13 8.43 -7.20
N LEU A 561 -25.03 7.48 -6.96
CA LEU A 561 -24.64 6.16 -6.47
C LEU A 561 -23.66 5.47 -7.44
N GLY A 562 -22.67 4.78 -6.87
CA GLY A 562 -21.64 4.06 -7.62
C GLY A 562 -20.30 4.79 -7.76
N TRP A 563 -20.14 5.95 -7.13
CA TRP A 563 -18.84 6.51 -6.83
C TRP A 563 -18.22 5.83 -5.61
N TYR A 564 -16.94 5.49 -5.72
CA TYR A 564 -16.13 4.84 -4.68
C TYR A 564 -14.96 5.74 -4.31
N ARG A 565 -14.47 5.58 -3.08
CA ARG A 565 -13.27 6.25 -2.57
C ARG A 565 -12.25 5.18 -2.18
N LYS A 566 -10.98 5.47 -2.43
CA LYS A 566 -9.88 4.66 -1.87
C LYS A 566 -9.72 5.03 -0.39
N ASN A 567 -10.11 4.14 0.51
CA ASN A 567 -10.08 4.34 1.96
C ASN A 567 -10.95 5.53 2.43
N THR A 568 -10.94 5.81 3.73
CA THR A 568 -11.69 6.93 4.34
C THR A 568 -10.79 8.16 4.49
N PRO A 569 -11.17 9.33 3.93
CA PRO A 569 -10.38 10.55 4.08
C PRO A 569 -10.52 11.12 5.50
N LYS A 570 -9.44 11.72 6.04
CA LYS A 570 -9.46 12.36 7.37
C LYS A 570 -10.35 13.60 7.44
N LYS A 571 -10.59 14.24 6.31
CA LYS A 571 -11.46 15.41 6.14
C LYS A 571 -12.10 15.36 4.75
N ARG A 572 -13.22 16.04 4.57
CA ARG A 572 -13.81 16.21 3.24
C ARG A 572 -12.83 16.94 2.32
N ASP A 573 -12.57 16.36 1.16
CA ASP A 573 -11.60 16.82 0.16
C ASP A 573 -12.25 17.04 -1.21
N TYR A 574 -13.57 17.23 -1.23
CA TYR A 574 -14.33 17.57 -2.43
C TYR A 574 -15.54 18.45 -2.11
N SER A 575 -16.04 19.17 -3.12
CA SER A 575 -17.24 19.99 -3.06
C SER A 575 -18.04 19.91 -4.36
N LEU A 576 -19.37 19.86 -4.25
CA LEU A 576 -20.31 19.99 -5.38
C LEU A 576 -20.99 21.37 -5.40
N ILE A 577 -20.72 22.20 -4.40
CA ILE A 577 -21.43 23.47 -4.16
C ILE A 577 -20.50 24.69 -4.22
N GLU A 578 -19.20 24.51 -3.98
CA GLU A 578 -18.23 25.63 -4.02
C GLU A 578 -18.08 26.20 -5.43
N ARG A 579 -18.19 25.32 -6.44
CA ARG A 579 -18.34 25.69 -7.85
C ARG A 579 -19.56 24.92 -8.40
N PRO A 580 -20.71 25.58 -8.63
CA PRO A 580 -21.89 24.92 -9.15
C PRO A 580 -21.62 24.19 -10.48
N ASN A 581 -22.29 23.04 -10.67
CA ASN A 581 -22.18 22.19 -11.85
C ASN A 581 -20.77 21.60 -12.09
N CYS A 582 -19.99 21.41 -11.02
CA CYS A 582 -18.68 20.79 -11.07
C CYS A 582 -18.46 19.93 -9.82
N LEU A 583 -17.75 18.82 -9.97
CA LEU A 583 -17.06 18.17 -8.87
C LEU A 583 -15.71 18.85 -8.67
N ARG A 584 -15.59 19.65 -7.61
CA ARG A 584 -14.33 20.24 -7.16
C ARG A 584 -13.58 19.26 -6.27
N LEU A 585 -12.35 18.92 -6.63
CA LEU A 585 -11.44 18.12 -5.81
C LEU A 585 -10.35 18.99 -5.18
N HIS A 586 -10.12 18.82 -3.88
CA HIS A 586 -9.02 19.44 -3.13
C HIS A 586 -7.93 18.39 -2.89
N GLY A 587 -6.91 18.37 -3.74
CA GLY A 587 -5.87 17.35 -3.68
C GLY A 587 -5.19 17.23 -2.32
N GLY A 588 -5.16 16.03 -1.77
CA GLY A 588 -4.29 15.71 -0.63
C GLY A 588 -2.81 15.62 -1.02
N PRO A 589 -1.88 15.60 -0.06
CA PRO A 589 -0.44 15.45 -0.31
C PRO A 589 -0.01 14.01 -0.62
N TYR A 590 -0.95 13.12 -0.95
CA TYR A 590 -0.68 11.70 -1.13
C TYR A 590 -0.79 11.33 -2.61
N LYS A 591 0.25 10.70 -3.15
CA LYS A 591 0.26 10.11 -4.48
C LYS A 591 -0.76 8.97 -4.55
N LEU A 592 -1.14 8.61 -5.78
CA LEU A 592 -2.01 7.45 -6.01
C LEU A 592 -1.35 6.13 -5.55
N SER A 593 -0.03 6.04 -5.62
CA SER A 593 0.76 4.90 -5.14
C SER A 593 0.85 4.79 -3.62
N ASP A 594 0.43 5.81 -2.86
CA ASP A 594 0.51 5.75 -1.41
C ASP A 594 -0.60 4.83 -0.87
N PRO A 595 -0.31 3.98 0.12
CA PRO A 595 -1.32 3.15 0.77
C PRO A 595 -2.37 3.98 1.55
N ALA A 596 -2.11 5.27 1.77
CA ALA A 596 -3.02 6.23 2.39
C ALA A 596 -4.31 6.48 1.57
N CYS A 597 -5.07 7.52 1.92
CA CYS A 597 -6.27 7.95 1.21
C CYS A 597 -5.94 9.14 0.29
N PRO A 598 -5.49 8.92 -0.96
CA PRO A 598 -5.39 10.01 -1.94
C PRO A 598 -6.78 10.53 -2.31
N THR A 599 -6.85 11.76 -2.81
CA THR A 599 -8.10 12.33 -3.32
C THR A 599 -8.41 11.69 -4.67
N LEU A 600 -9.08 10.54 -4.60
CA LEU A 600 -9.34 9.62 -5.71
C LEU A 600 -10.81 9.17 -5.65
N PHE A 601 -11.54 9.40 -6.73
CA PHE A 601 -12.93 8.98 -6.92
C PHE A 601 -12.99 7.96 -8.05
N LEU A 602 -13.51 6.79 -7.76
CA LEU A 602 -13.49 5.63 -8.66
C LEU A 602 -14.89 5.18 -9.02
N ARG A 603 -15.02 4.54 -10.18
CA ARG A 603 -16.21 3.81 -10.62
C ARG A 603 -15.74 2.50 -11.25
N LYS A 604 -16.44 1.40 -10.98
CA LYS A 604 -16.13 0.09 -11.56
C LYS A 604 -16.19 0.16 -13.09
N GLN A 605 -15.22 -0.45 -13.77
CA GLN A 605 -15.39 -0.77 -15.19
C GLN A 605 -16.44 -1.89 -15.29
N SER A 606 -17.60 -1.61 -15.89
CA SER A 606 -18.70 -2.59 -16.00
C SER A 606 -18.84 -3.21 -17.38
N GLU A 607 -18.14 -2.67 -18.37
CA GLU A 607 -18.17 -3.08 -19.76
C GLU A 607 -16.76 -3.19 -20.30
N ARG A 608 -16.50 -4.15 -21.18
CA ARG A 608 -15.16 -4.34 -21.75
C ARG A 608 -14.81 -3.20 -22.71
N PHE A 609 -15.77 -2.89 -23.58
CA PHE A 609 -15.66 -1.88 -24.62
C PHE A 609 -16.48 -0.64 -24.23
N CYS A 610 -15.80 0.35 -23.68
CA CYS A 610 -16.42 1.63 -23.31
C CYS A 610 -15.40 2.77 -23.36
N THR A 611 -15.90 3.99 -23.52
CA THR A 611 -15.09 5.21 -23.41
C THR A 611 -15.48 5.98 -22.16
N TRP A 612 -14.52 6.20 -21.28
CA TRP A 612 -14.61 7.16 -20.18
C TRP A 612 -14.14 8.53 -20.66
N GLU A 613 -14.92 9.57 -20.39
CA GLU A 613 -14.61 10.95 -20.75
C GLU A 613 -14.90 11.88 -19.56
N THR A 614 -14.01 12.84 -19.34
CA THR A 614 -14.21 13.93 -18.39
C THR A 614 -13.65 15.25 -18.93
N ARG A 615 -14.25 16.37 -18.54
CA ARG A 615 -13.70 17.72 -18.77
C ARG A 615 -13.15 18.29 -17.47
N LEU A 616 -11.88 18.71 -17.49
CA LEU A 616 -11.12 19.18 -16.34
C LEU A 616 -10.65 20.63 -16.54
N SER A 617 -11.01 21.51 -15.58
CA SER A 617 -10.33 22.79 -15.37
C SER A 617 -9.32 22.64 -14.22
N PHE A 618 -8.03 22.75 -14.52
CA PHE A 618 -6.98 22.73 -13.49
C PHE A 618 -5.78 23.58 -13.93
N THR A 619 -5.43 24.55 -13.09
CA THR A 619 -4.27 25.44 -13.28
C THR A 619 -3.30 25.24 -12.11
N PRO A 620 -2.45 24.21 -12.18
CA PRO A 620 -1.55 23.89 -11.07
C PRO A 620 -0.65 25.08 -10.74
N SER A 621 -0.49 25.39 -9.46
CA SER A 621 0.41 26.44 -8.96
C SER A 621 1.82 25.90 -8.69
N SER A 622 2.01 24.59 -8.77
CA SER A 622 3.22 23.88 -8.36
C SER A 622 3.52 22.71 -9.31
N PRO A 623 4.80 22.42 -9.63
CA PRO A 623 5.18 21.24 -10.40
C PRO A 623 4.96 19.93 -9.64
N TYR A 624 4.64 19.99 -8.36
CA TYR A 624 4.38 18.83 -7.52
C TYR A 624 2.91 18.43 -7.45
N THR A 625 2.01 19.17 -8.11
CA THR A 625 0.56 18.89 -8.11
C THR A 625 0.10 18.39 -9.47
N GLU A 626 -0.78 17.40 -9.47
CA GLU A 626 -1.35 16.79 -10.67
C GLU A 626 -2.84 16.49 -10.44
N ALA A 627 -3.66 16.68 -11.47
CA ALA A 627 -5.05 16.26 -11.47
C ALA A 627 -5.45 15.71 -12.84
N GLY A 628 -6.31 14.69 -12.86
CA GLY A 628 -6.62 13.99 -14.10
C GLY A 628 -7.55 12.80 -13.92
N THR A 629 -7.43 11.85 -14.84
CA THR A 629 -8.19 10.60 -14.85
C THR A 629 -7.28 9.38 -14.83
N VAL A 630 -7.74 8.28 -14.25
CA VAL A 630 -6.94 7.09 -13.96
C VAL A 630 -7.65 5.79 -14.35
N VAL A 631 -6.88 4.81 -14.82
CA VAL A 631 -7.24 3.38 -14.80
C VAL A 631 -6.57 2.79 -13.56
N TRP A 632 -7.35 2.21 -12.67
CA TRP A 632 -6.93 1.84 -11.32
C TRP A 632 -7.24 0.37 -11.05
N MET A 633 -6.23 -0.42 -10.68
CA MET A 633 -6.42 -1.74 -10.07
C MET A 633 -6.17 -1.66 -8.56
N ASP A 634 -4.98 -1.18 -8.20
CA ASP A 634 -4.54 -0.96 -6.83
C ASP A 634 -3.42 0.11 -6.81
N TYR A 635 -2.83 0.36 -5.64
CA TYR A 635 -1.79 1.38 -5.49
C TYR A 635 -0.41 0.96 -6.00
N PHE A 636 -0.24 -0.30 -6.43
CA PHE A 636 0.93 -0.76 -7.17
C PHE A 636 0.71 -0.69 -8.69
N THR A 637 -0.54 -0.87 -9.14
CA THR A 637 -0.92 -1.03 -10.54
C THR A 637 -2.01 -0.05 -10.94
N TYR A 638 -1.60 1.07 -11.52
CA TYR A 638 -2.50 2.09 -12.08
C TYR A 638 -1.82 2.85 -13.22
N SER A 639 -2.61 3.52 -14.07
CA SER A 639 -2.11 4.37 -15.16
C SER A 639 -2.92 5.65 -15.24
N THR A 640 -2.25 6.80 -15.39
CA THR A 640 -2.90 8.12 -15.36
C THR A 640 -2.69 8.92 -16.64
N ILE A 641 -3.63 9.83 -16.92
CA ILE A 641 -3.43 10.99 -17.78
C ILE A 641 -3.92 12.23 -17.03
N GLY A 642 -3.09 13.26 -16.90
CA GLY A 642 -3.41 14.43 -16.07
C GLY A 642 -2.61 15.68 -16.41
N ILE A 643 -3.03 16.81 -15.83
CA ILE A 643 -2.42 18.12 -16.00
C ILE A 643 -1.43 18.37 -14.85
N ARG A 644 -0.19 18.79 -15.18
CA ARG A 644 0.79 19.28 -14.19
C ARG A 644 1.65 20.42 -14.75
N LEU A 645 2.51 21.01 -13.91
CA LEU A 645 3.61 21.83 -14.38
C LEU A 645 4.89 21.01 -14.54
N LYS A 646 5.64 21.30 -15.61
CA LYS A 646 7.01 20.85 -15.84
C LYS A 646 7.97 22.01 -15.57
N VAL A 647 9.05 21.73 -14.85
CA VAL A 647 10.15 22.68 -14.67
C VAL A 647 11.12 22.51 -15.82
N SER A 648 11.27 23.54 -16.65
CA SER A 648 12.27 23.59 -17.70
C SER A 648 13.44 24.47 -17.25
N SER A 649 14.66 23.98 -17.44
CA SER A 649 15.88 24.76 -17.26
C SER A 649 16.52 25.03 -18.61
N ASN A 650 16.54 26.28 -19.06
CA ASN A 650 17.30 26.65 -20.25
C ASN A 650 18.80 26.56 -19.97
N LYS A 651 19.56 25.90 -20.86
CA LYS A 651 21.04 25.96 -20.86
C LYS A 651 21.46 27.36 -21.31
N GLY A 652 21.52 28.31 -20.37
CA GLY A 652 22.21 29.57 -20.59
C GLY A 652 23.72 29.35 -20.65
N SER A 653 24.40 30.00 -21.61
CA SER A 653 25.86 30.12 -21.63
C SER A 653 26.31 31.07 -20.51
N ASN A 654 27.18 30.57 -19.63
CA ASN A 654 27.98 31.25 -18.60
C ASN A 654 27.26 32.13 -17.55
N ASP A 655 27.38 31.71 -16.28
CA ASP A 655 27.30 32.48 -15.01
C ASP A 655 26.08 33.35 -14.67
N ALA A 656 24.96 33.25 -15.40
CA ALA A 656 23.67 33.80 -14.94
C ALA A 656 22.84 32.76 -14.16
N PRO A 657 22.11 33.14 -13.09
CA PRO A 657 21.20 32.23 -12.39
C PRO A 657 20.17 31.67 -13.37
N LYS A 658 20.04 30.34 -13.40
CA LYS A 658 19.13 29.60 -14.30
C LYS A 658 17.69 30.00 -14.00
N GLU A 659 17.07 30.77 -14.89
CA GLU A 659 15.64 31.08 -14.78
C GLU A 659 14.85 29.79 -15.03
N LYS A 660 14.18 29.29 -14.00
CA LYS A 660 13.29 28.12 -14.09
C LYS A 660 11.98 28.59 -14.70
N THR A 661 11.66 28.11 -15.89
CA THR A 661 10.34 28.35 -16.50
C THR A 661 9.41 27.19 -16.18
N LEU A 662 8.17 27.50 -15.82
CA LEU A 662 7.13 26.51 -15.58
C LEU A 662 6.26 26.40 -16.84
N GLN A 663 6.18 25.20 -17.39
CA GLN A 663 5.34 24.90 -18.55
C GLN A 663 4.17 24.01 -18.12
N ARG A 664 2.94 24.36 -18.52
CA ARG A 664 1.76 23.52 -18.29
C ARG A 664 1.75 22.38 -19.32
N ILE A 665 1.58 21.15 -18.84
CA ILE A 665 1.66 19.94 -19.67
C ILE A 665 0.51 18.99 -19.36
N ILE A 666 0.21 18.10 -20.32
CA ILE A 666 -0.44 16.82 -20.06
C ILE A 666 0.63 15.76 -19.89
N ARG A 667 0.50 14.95 -18.84
CA ARG A 667 1.38 13.82 -18.55
C ARG A 667 0.57 12.54 -18.56
N PHE A 668 1.03 11.57 -19.34
CA PHE A 668 0.66 10.17 -19.21
C PHE A 668 1.70 9.48 -18.31
N THR A 669 1.23 8.77 -17.28
CA THR A 669 2.08 7.95 -16.41
C THR A 669 1.63 6.50 -16.50
N PRO A 670 2.47 5.59 -17.02
CA PRO A 670 2.13 4.18 -17.14
C PRO A 670 2.26 3.44 -15.79
N PRO A 671 1.75 2.20 -15.69
CA PRO A 671 1.94 1.37 -14.50
C PRO A 671 3.42 1.13 -14.20
N ILE A 672 3.78 1.14 -12.92
CA ILE A 672 5.14 0.85 -12.46
C ILE A 672 5.55 -0.54 -12.97
N GLY A 673 6.78 -0.65 -13.47
CA GLY A 673 7.32 -1.90 -14.00
C GLY A 673 6.68 -2.34 -15.33
N SER A 674 6.03 -1.44 -16.07
CA SER A 674 5.72 -1.67 -17.49
C SER A 674 6.84 -1.16 -18.39
N ASP A 675 6.85 -1.61 -19.65
CA ASP A 675 7.84 -1.17 -20.67
C ASP A 675 7.51 0.20 -21.29
N ALA A 676 6.40 0.83 -20.87
CA ALA A 676 5.98 2.12 -21.40
C ALA A 676 6.69 3.27 -20.68
N ASP A 677 7.05 4.30 -21.44
CA ASP A 677 7.63 5.54 -20.91
C ASP A 677 6.56 6.51 -20.42
N VAL A 678 6.96 7.39 -19.50
CA VAL A 678 6.19 8.61 -19.18
C VAL A 678 6.19 9.52 -20.40
N ILE A 679 5.01 9.94 -20.84
CA ILE A 679 4.86 10.84 -22.00
C ILE A 679 4.33 12.18 -21.52
N GLU A 680 5.00 13.26 -21.92
CA GLU A 680 4.62 14.63 -21.60
C GLU A 680 4.34 15.41 -22.89
N HIS A 681 3.23 16.15 -22.90
CA HIS A 681 2.82 17.00 -24.02
C HIS A 681 2.56 18.42 -23.55
N GLU A 682 3.14 19.42 -24.22
CA GLU A 682 2.98 20.83 -23.88
C GLU A 682 1.58 21.34 -24.27
N LEU A 683 0.90 22.00 -23.32
CA LEU A 683 -0.38 22.65 -23.58
C LEU A 683 -0.18 24.05 -24.16
N LYS A 684 -1.08 24.44 -25.07
CA LYS A 684 -1.02 25.75 -25.76
C LYS A 684 -1.43 26.89 -24.85
N SER A 685 -2.34 26.65 -23.90
CA SER A 685 -2.84 27.63 -22.95
C SER A 685 -2.50 27.30 -21.49
N LEU A 686 -2.33 28.36 -20.70
CA LEU A 686 -2.04 28.30 -19.26
C LEU A 686 -3.27 27.94 -18.41
N ASP A 687 -4.48 28.09 -18.94
CA ASP A 687 -5.73 27.96 -18.17
C ASP A 687 -6.89 27.30 -18.94
N SER A 688 -6.64 26.76 -20.13
CA SER A 688 -7.64 26.03 -20.92
C SER A 688 -8.18 24.81 -20.20
N ASP A 689 -9.44 24.48 -20.47
CA ASP A 689 -10.04 23.22 -20.07
C ASP A 689 -9.53 22.09 -20.96
N ILE A 690 -9.38 20.90 -20.38
CA ILE A 690 -8.93 19.70 -21.10
C ILE A 690 -10.02 18.64 -21.02
N ILE A 691 -10.34 18.04 -22.16
CA ILE A 691 -11.10 16.79 -22.20
C ILE A 691 -10.11 15.65 -22.14
N LEU A 692 -10.27 14.77 -21.16
CA LEU A 692 -9.48 13.56 -20.98
C LEU A 692 -10.35 12.35 -21.27
N THR A 693 -9.84 11.39 -22.05
CA THR A 693 -10.56 10.16 -22.40
C THR A 693 -9.72 8.92 -22.17
N ILE A 694 -10.37 7.86 -21.71
CA ILE A 694 -9.82 6.50 -21.66
C ILE A 694 -10.73 5.60 -22.49
N SER A 695 -10.24 5.08 -23.61
CA SER A 695 -10.95 4.04 -24.37
C SER A 695 -10.53 2.67 -23.85
N CYS A 696 -11.50 1.89 -23.37
CA CYS A 696 -11.32 0.55 -22.83
C CYS A 696 -11.68 -0.50 -23.90
N GLY A 697 -10.90 -1.57 -23.98
CA GLY A 697 -11.12 -2.70 -24.89
C GLY A 697 -10.12 -3.81 -24.65
N ASP A 698 -9.33 -4.17 -25.67
CA ASP A 698 -8.19 -5.09 -25.53
C ASP A 698 -6.97 -4.47 -24.84
N GLY A 699 -7.08 -3.17 -24.55
CA GLY A 699 -6.19 -2.39 -23.69
C GLY A 699 -6.89 -1.08 -23.32
N TYR A 700 -6.12 -0.18 -22.72
CA TYR A 700 -6.56 1.14 -22.31
C TYR A 700 -5.81 2.20 -23.10
N GLN A 701 -6.51 2.95 -23.93
CA GLN A 701 -5.93 4.05 -24.72
C GLN A 701 -6.19 5.39 -24.03
N PHE A 702 -5.14 6.17 -23.80
CA PHE A 702 -5.19 7.45 -23.11
C PHE A 702 -5.07 8.60 -24.10
N SER A 703 -6.10 9.44 -24.17
CA SER A 703 -6.15 10.56 -25.10
C SER A 703 -6.63 11.84 -24.42
N PHE A 704 -6.28 12.98 -25.00
CA PHE A 704 -6.76 14.28 -24.53
C PHE A 704 -7.12 15.21 -25.70
N ARG A 705 -7.85 16.28 -25.37
CA ARG A 705 -8.12 17.41 -26.28
C ARG A 705 -8.15 18.70 -25.47
N GLU A 706 -7.41 19.71 -25.92
CA GLU A 706 -7.39 21.04 -25.31
C GLU A 706 -8.54 21.91 -25.87
N ILE A 707 -9.31 22.57 -24.99
CA ILE A 707 -10.37 23.50 -25.39
C ILE A 707 -9.82 24.92 -25.38
N VAL A 708 -9.42 25.42 -26.55
CA VAL A 708 -8.91 26.80 -26.72
C VAL A 708 -10.07 27.73 -27.06
N ASN A 709 -10.12 28.93 -26.45
CA ASN A 709 -11.12 29.99 -26.71
C ASN A 709 -12.60 29.65 -26.46
N ASN A 710 -12.92 28.66 -25.60
CA ASN A 710 -14.28 28.15 -25.38
C ASN A 710 -14.98 27.66 -26.68
N ASP A 711 -14.22 27.44 -27.75
CA ASP A 711 -14.77 26.94 -28.99
C ASP A 711 -14.88 25.42 -28.90
N THR A 712 -16.08 24.94 -28.59
CA THR A 712 -16.40 23.50 -28.63
C THR A 712 -16.71 23.01 -30.05
N THR A 713 -16.71 23.90 -31.05
CA THR A 713 -17.07 23.60 -32.45
C THR A 713 -15.86 23.32 -33.35
N THR A 714 -14.64 23.65 -32.93
CA THR A 714 -13.43 23.28 -33.65
C THR A 714 -13.15 21.78 -33.49
N GLN A 715 -13.08 21.09 -34.63
CA GLN A 715 -12.73 19.66 -34.77
C GLN A 715 -11.24 19.39 -34.48
N GLU A 716 -10.66 19.91 -33.38
CA GLU A 716 -9.37 19.37 -32.95
C GLU A 716 -9.58 17.89 -32.57
N GLN A 717 -8.86 17.01 -33.26
CA GLN A 717 -8.96 15.56 -33.08
C GLN A 717 -8.41 15.17 -31.71
N LEU A 718 -9.05 14.18 -31.06
CA LEU A 718 -8.51 13.55 -29.85
C LEU A 718 -7.08 13.07 -30.11
N GLN A 719 -6.14 13.54 -29.31
CA GLN A 719 -4.74 13.15 -29.41
C GLN A 719 -4.45 11.99 -28.45
N CYS A 720 -4.13 10.82 -29.01
CA CYS A 720 -3.66 9.68 -28.24
C CYS A 720 -2.22 9.89 -27.78
N LEU A 721 -1.95 9.70 -26.48
CA LEU A 721 -0.60 9.73 -25.93
C LEU A 721 0.01 8.34 -25.84
N SER A 722 -0.73 7.36 -25.32
CA SER A 722 -0.22 6.02 -25.10
C SER A 722 -1.34 5.00 -24.90
N GLU A 723 -0.95 3.73 -24.82
CA GLU A 723 -1.83 2.62 -24.51
C GLU A 723 -1.21 1.68 -23.47
N VAL A 724 -2.06 0.99 -22.72
CA VAL A 724 -1.66 0.00 -21.71
C VAL A 724 -2.45 -1.29 -21.92
N ALA A 725 -1.76 -2.42 -22.02
CA ALA A 725 -2.42 -3.72 -22.18
C ALA A 725 -3.17 -4.15 -20.90
N ASN A 726 -4.28 -4.88 -21.07
CA ASN A 726 -5.05 -5.42 -19.94
C ASN A 726 -4.20 -6.32 -19.05
N GLU A 727 -3.30 -7.11 -19.63
CA GLU A 727 -2.37 -8.00 -18.90
C GLU A 727 -1.48 -7.21 -17.93
N VAL A 728 -1.06 -5.99 -18.29
CA VAL A 728 -0.25 -5.11 -17.42
C VAL A 728 -1.09 -4.57 -16.26
N MET A 729 -2.36 -4.23 -16.52
CA MET A 729 -3.29 -3.70 -15.52
C MET A 729 -3.85 -4.77 -14.56
N THR A 730 -3.78 -6.04 -14.95
CA THR A 730 -4.31 -7.19 -14.19
C THR A 730 -3.19 -8.03 -13.56
N ARG A 731 -1.96 -7.51 -13.50
CA ARG A 731 -0.84 -8.19 -12.85
C ARG A 731 -1.12 -8.36 -11.35
N PRO A 732 -0.78 -9.52 -10.76
CA PRO A 732 -0.85 -9.70 -9.32
C PRO A 732 -0.01 -8.65 -8.59
N PRO A 733 -0.48 -8.09 -7.47
CA PRO A 733 0.34 -7.20 -6.66
C PRO A 733 1.53 -7.96 -6.04
N PRO A 734 2.66 -7.28 -5.75
CA PRO A 734 3.84 -7.92 -5.16
C PRO A 734 3.56 -8.52 -3.77
N ILE A 735 2.52 -8.04 -3.09
CA ILE A 735 2.09 -8.52 -1.78
C ILE A 735 0.56 -8.65 -1.78
N GLY A 736 0.06 -9.78 -1.29
CA GLY A 736 -1.37 -10.04 -1.11
C GLY A 736 -1.98 -10.85 -2.25
N LEU A 737 -3.30 -10.77 -2.39
CA LEU A 737 -4.07 -11.37 -3.47
C LEU A 737 -4.99 -10.33 -4.08
N GLN A 738 -5.33 -10.53 -5.35
CA GLN A 738 -6.16 -9.62 -6.11
C GLN A 738 -7.63 -10.04 -6.01
N PHE A 739 -8.39 -9.32 -5.20
CA PHE A 739 -9.82 -9.57 -4.95
C PHE A 739 -10.74 -8.48 -5.49
N THR A 740 -10.17 -7.52 -6.20
CA THR A 740 -10.82 -6.37 -6.83
C THR A 740 -10.84 -6.51 -8.36
N GLY A 741 -11.34 -5.50 -9.06
CA GLY A 741 -11.28 -5.36 -10.50
C GLY A 741 -10.89 -3.94 -10.90
N VAL A 742 -10.67 -3.72 -12.19
CA VAL A 742 -10.31 -2.42 -12.74
C VAL A 742 -11.43 -1.40 -12.50
N MET A 743 -11.02 -0.21 -12.08
CA MET A 743 -11.87 0.95 -11.92
C MET A 743 -11.33 2.10 -12.76
N LEU A 744 -12.23 2.98 -13.19
CA LEU A 744 -11.91 4.24 -13.85
C LEU A 744 -12.21 5.36 -12.86
N GLY A 745 -11.46 6.46 -12.90
CA GLY A 745 -11.69 7.49 -11.89
C GLY A 745 -11.04 8.83 -12.14
N LEU A 746 -11.38 9.76 -11.26
CA LEU A 746 -10.87 11.12 -11.20
C LEU A 746 -9.93 11.25 -10.01
N TYR A 747 -8.87 12.03 -10.15
CA TYR A 747 -7.96 12.30 -9.04
C TYR A 747 -7.43 13.73 -9.04
N ALA A 748 -6.98 14.15 -7.85
CA ALA A 748 -6.10 15.30 -7.67
C ALA A 748 -5.14 15.00 -6.52
N PHE A 749 -3.85 15.26 -6.66
CA PHE A 749 -2.90 15.10 -5.56
C PHE A 749 -1.73 16.08 -5.65
N GLY A 750 -1.06 16.25 -4.52
CA GLY A 750 0.31 16.74 -4.44
C GLY A 750 1.26 15.59 -4.11
N THR A 751 2.45 15.58 -4.70
CA THR A 751 3.54 14.67 -4.38
C THR A 751 4.16 15.10 -3.06
N TYR A 752 3.51 14.77 -1.92
CA TYR A 752 3.89 15.18 -0.56
C TYR A 752 3.86 16.71 -0.29
N HIS A 753 3.52 17.50 -1.30
CA HIS A 753 3.30 18.93 -1.20
C HIS A 753 1.81 19.27 -1.03
N PRO A 754 1.47 20.41 -0.39
CA PRO A 754 0.12 20.93 -0.37
C PRO A 754 -0.40 21.20 -1.80
N CYS A 755 -1.61 20.73 -2.12
CA CYS A 755 -2.31 21.12 -3.34
C CYS A 755 -3.26 22.28 -3.02
N SER A 756 -2.81 23.52 -3.25
CA SER A 756 -3.60 24.73 -2.98
C SER A 756 -4.65 25.02 -4.05
N THR A 757 -4.43 24.54 -5.28
CA THR A 757 -5.33 24.77 -6.41
C THR A 757 -6.35 23.62 -6.47
N PRO A 758 -7.66 23.89 -6.45
CA PRO A 758 -8.65 22.85 -6.70
C PRO A 758 -8.67 22.40 -8.17
N ALA A 759 -9.04 21.14 -8.40
CA ALA A 759 -9.30 20.58 -9.71
C ALA A 759 -10.81 20.46 -9.93
N ASP A 760 -11.34 21.11 -10.96
CA ASP A 760 -12.79 21.16 -11.23
C ASP A 760 -13.16 20.27 -12.42
N PHE A 761 -13.93 19.22 -12.15
CA PHE A 761 -14.44 18.29 -13.15
C PHE A 761 -15.88 18.67 -13.49
N HIS A 762 -16.16 18.96 -14.77
CA HIS A 762 -17.48 19.44 -15.21
C HIS A 762 -18.49 18.31 -15.39
N TYR A 763 -18.01 17.13 -15.78
CA TYR A 763 -18.83 15.93 -15.93
C TYR A 763 -17.93 14.71 -16.02
N VAL A 764 -18.52 13.54 -15.81
CA VAL A 764 -18.00 12.26 -16.26
C VAL A 764 -19.03 11.55 -17.11
N GLN A 765 -18.59 10.96 -18.22
CA GLN A 765 -19.42 10.20 -19.12
C GLN A 765 -18.76 8.86 -19.42
N VAL A 766 -19.54 7.78 -19.36
CA VAL A 766 -19.13 6.44 -19.83
C VAL A 766 -20.07 6.04 -20.94
N THR A 767 -19.54 5.84 -22.15
CA THR A 767 -20.29 5.42 -23.32
C THR A 767 -19.88 4.03 -23.75
N ASN A 768 -20.83 3.10 -23.76
CA ASN A 768 -20.60 1.74 -24.23
C ASN A 768 -20.48 1.74 -25.76
N THR A 769 -19.36 1.19 -26.24
CA THR A 769 -19.11 0.98 -27.66
C THR A 769 -19.55 -0.43 -28.00
N SER A 770 -20.74 -0.55 -28.60
CA SER A 770 -21.29 -1.82 -29.07
C SER A 770 -20.35 -2.46 -30.11
N GLN A 771 -19.99 -3.73 -29.88
CA GLN A 771 -19.79 -4.69 -30.97
C GLN A 771 -21.06 -5.52 -31.12
#